data_AF-A0A315B081-F1
#
_entry.id   AF-A0A315B081-F1
#
_cell.length_a   1.000
_cell.length_b   1.000
_cell.length_c   1.000
_cell.angle_alpha   90.00
_cell.angle_beta   90.00
_cell.angle_gamma   90.00
#
_symmetry.space_group_name_H-M   'P 1'
#
loop_
_entity.id
_entity.type
_entity.pdbx_description
1 polymer ?
#
loop_
_entity_poly.entity_id
_entity_poly.type
_entity_poly.pdbx_seq_one_letter_code
_entity_poly.pdbx_strand_id
1 'polypeptide(L)'
;MASTSFLQQAYLAYFGRPADAAGLLTFANASEASVIASFSASAESQQFFGSMDTFKQINTIYKNLFNREAEPAGLNHWAGKIISGEVTLAAAAMEILKNAQNSDKLAVTNKLAASSAFTAAIDTTAEIIGYSGAAAIAPARAYLAAVTSDAATLTAATAAAALDASVTSVVSAGSSSMGQTLSLTTGADNIMGTTSNDTFTARVVQNNNGEQTNQMATGDQINGGAGTDTLSAKIIAASALNQGPVTAIAPETVAVEKVSFTALTTAASTGNNEKMVEVNAKFMNGLSTISSVQSDASLLVTNVNTLKDDGLYANKRLTESLTVRMDHSGNDAVIAESDMAVLIDNDYLLRGNGTATAALTVALSPQLEVSKGYDSAKPLQFNPFDKLSFKIDGVSYEITIGTGTANKPVTTTYADLKAAIQAGLTAKGLTDVVLTQNIGAYTYYSRDGVQRTADTFTFAKAGSILTSQGAGAWIASSGLPDDNSFGATVITADTVTTKSQITVNVELEKVGRGSDGGDLTIGGMATDGNNKWDFSSSKTLEEGVEKFNVKVSGDATQFSSLASLQSTNNTLQTVVVTSASGSKADLVIGNHNTEGDITNALKDVRDFDASAFANNVTLNAHVSDESVAKYMKLKDESTDAPAKDNANFAYNFGAGNDTLNLNISKANLATAGGTTTREDFSMAIGAGAGNDKVTVQIGDGKGVVTDAWFINSNLNRNLSINAGAGDDTVSAKGAGTWTIAAGEGADTVYSDNTGKKAVWVLNTADQTGDSAAAIAAIATAQAAYDTALAAHLAIAGNTVATFTALPGTAALVTAISAPLTPVFERTLQNLVSDNNDQLLKLFKATATVDYQGFSKAVTIDSTNYLTSDLQINQAIKKAINSDAVLSKLLLATDGPANTLVITSLVDGTQVDTTAGADLTVTIASAKATEFSDVELAALITAGYVAAGSSKADVVTAINTAANAVNGPNADYAAKFAHNGKDAVYSGSNSANATFNIIEGAAGNDVIVTGTGTDSKDVVVYKNLFDKDAVDTIVNFDATKDMVSFLGYGLKAWSVDNTGGADVQSGTYAGLVAGDKYVLLTESTTNDGSYVATVYTDNGAAADTEVGVIGTLDFGVEQVFTSFNV
;
A
#
# COMPACT_ATOMS: atom_id res chain seq x y z
N MET A 1 -17.20 44.09 42.86
CA MET A 1 -16.06 43.32 42.33
C MET A 1 -15.12 43.04 43.48
N ALA A 2 -14.49 41.87 43.52
CA ALA A 2 -13.55 41.48 44.57
C ALA A 2 -12.32 42.39 44.51
N SER A 3 -12.01 43.07 45.61
CA SER A 3 -10.81 43.91 45.70
C SER A 3 -9.55 43.06 45.87
N THR A 4 -8.38 43.57 45.50
CA THR A 4 -7.08 42.91 45.78
C THR A 4 -6.93 42.58 47.26
N SER A 5 -7.40 43.45 48.15
CA SER A 5 -7.41 43.22 49.61
C SER A 5 -8.29 42.02 49.99
N PHE A 6 -9.48 41.92 49.40
CA PHE A 6 -10.35 40.75 49.60
C PHE A 6 -9.71 39.46 49.07
N LEU A 7 -9.08 39.50 47.89
CA LEU A 7 -8.43 38.32 47.32
C LEU A 7 -7.26 37.85 48.19
N GLN A 8 -6.42 38.75 48.70
CA GLN A 8 -5.36 38.39 49.66
C GLN A 8 -5.94 37.75 50.93
N GLN A 9 -7.07 38.25 51.44
CA GLN A 9 -7.77 37.63 52.58
C GLN A 9 -8.29 36.23 52.25
N ALA A 10 -8.88 36.04 51.07
CA ALA A 10 -9.40 34.74 50.64
C ALA A 10 -8.28 33.71 50.45
N TYR A 11 -7.19 34.08 49.76
CA TYR A 11 -6.03 33.20 49.55
C TYR A 11 -5.32 32.86 50.86
N LEU A 12 -5.15 33.83 51.77
CA LEU A 12 -4.60 33.58 53.10
C LEU A 12 -5.52 32.65 53.92
N ALA A 13 -6.81 32.96 54.01
CA ALA A 13 -7.73 32.23 54.87
C ALA A 13 -7.92 30.78 54.44
N TYR A 14 -8.07 30.57 53.13
CA TYR A 14 -8.42 29.26 52.61
C TYR A 14 -7.20 28.44 52.22
N PHE A 15 -6.22 29.04 51.52
CA PHE A 15 -5.04 28.33 51.01
C PHE A 15 -3.77 28.57 51.83
N GLY A 16 -3.75 29.53 52.75
CA GLY A 16 -2.59 29.81 53.61
C GLY A 16 -1.40 30.42 52.87
N ARG A 17 -1.61 31.02 51.69
CA ARG A 17 -0.54 31.60 50.84
C ARG A 17 -0.92 33.00 50.31
N PRO A 18 0.05 33.80 49.82
CA PRO A 18 -0.24 35.05 49.12
C PRO A 18 -0.98 34.78 47.80
N ALA A 19 -1.82 35.70 47.32
CA ALA A 19 -2.44 35.52 46.01
C ALA A 19 -1.40 35.59 44.88
N ASP A 20 -1.47 34.68 43.89
CA ASP A 20 -0.65 34.76 42.68
C ASP A 20 -1.25 35.72 41.63
N ALA A 21 -0.44 36.15 40.67
CA ALA A 21 -0.83 37.13 39.66
C ALA A 21 -2.00 36.65 38.79
N ALA A 22 -2.06 35.36 38.45
CA ALA A 22 -3.13 34.77 37.65
C ALA A 22 -4.46 34.75 38.41
N GLY A 23 -4.44 34.42 39.69
CA GLY A 23 -5.57 34.46 40.59
C GLY A 23 -6.12 35.87 40.78
N LEU A 24 -5.23 36.86 40.93
CA LEU A 24 -5.63 38.27 41.01
C LEU A 24 -6.31 38.74 39.72
N LEU A 25 -5.78 38.36 38.56
CA LEU A 25 -6.36 38.71 37.26
C LEU A 25 -7.72 38.03 37.03
N THR A 26 -7.80 36.72 37.30
CA THR A 26 -9.01 35.91 37.09
C THR A 26 -10.17 36.43 37.93
N PHE A 27 -9.91 36.79 39.19
CA PHE A 27 -10.96 37.19 40.12
C PHE A 27 -11.15 38.72 40.22
N ALA A 28 -10.37 39.53 39.51
CA ALA A 28 -10.52 40.99 39.48
C ALA A 28 -11.94 41.43 39.12
N ASN A 29 -12.60 40.67 38.25
CA ASN A 29 -13.96 40.92 37.79
C ASN A 29 -15.02 39.96 38.38
N ALA A 30 -14.72 39.23 39.45
CA ALA A 30 -15.70 38.39 40.15
C ALA A 30 -16.38 39.13 41.31
N SER A 31 -17.57 38.69 41.74
CA SER A 31 -18.13 39.08 43.05
C SER A 31 -17.45 38.28 44.17
N GLU A 32 -17.37 38.83 45.39
CA GLU A 32 -16.77 38.14 46.54
C GLU A 32 -17.38 36.75 46.78
N ALA A 33 -18.71 36.63 46.64
CA ALA A 33 -19.40 35.35 46.75
C ALA A 33 -18.99 34.34 45.66
N SER A 34 -18.77 34.82 44.42
CA SER A 34 -18.32 33.97 43.31
C SER A 34 -16.89 33.46 43.52
N VAL A 35 -16.00 34.30 44.06
CA VAL A 35 -14.62 33.90 44.40
C VAL A 35 -14.63 32.76 45.43
N ILE A 36 -15.37 32.93 46.53
CA ILE A 36 -15.45 31.92 47.61
C ILE A 36 -16.06 30.61 47.12
N ALA A 37 -17.08 30.67 46.27
CA ALA A 37 -17.64 29.47 45.63
C ALA A 37 -16.62 28.76 44.74
N SER A 38 -15.85 29.51 43.96
CA SER A 38 -14.83 28.97 43.03
C SER A 38 -13.67 28.29 43.76
N PHE A 39 -13.29 28.79 44.93
CA PHE A 39 -12.19 28.24 45.72
C PHE A 39 -12.50 26.83 46.23
N SER A 40 -13.73 26.59 46.70
CA SER A 40 -14.10 25.26 47.19
C SER A 40 -14.11 24.21 46.09
N ALA A 41 -14.33 24.62 44.83
CA ALA A 41 -14.38 23.76 43.66
C ALA A 41 -13.02 23.60 42.95
N SER A 42 -11.96 24.27 43.41
CA SER A 42 -10.68 24.28 42.70
C SER A 42 -9.89 22.98 42.88
N ALA A 43 -9.04 22.65 41.91
CA ALA A 43 -8.12 21.52 42.01
C ALA A 43 -7.16 21.65 43.21
N GLU A 44 -6.70 22.87 43.51
CA GLU A 44 -5.88 23.18 44.68
C GLU A 44 -6.60 22.83 45.99
N SER A 45 -7.89 23.13 46.11
CA SER A 45 -8.71 22.77 47.27
C SER A 45 -8.82 21.25 47.45
N GLN A 46 -9.07 20.52 46.35
CA GLN A 46 -9.16 19.06 46.39
C GLN A 46 -7.82 18.43 46.79
N GLN A 47 -6.70 18.95 46.29
CA GLN A 47 -5.37 18.48 46.67
C GLN A 47 -5.02 18.82 48.11
N PHE A 48 -5.40 20.00 48.59
CA PHE A 48 -5.02 20.48 49.92
C PHE A 48 -5.93 19.95 51.04
N PHE A 49 -7.23 19.80 50.79
CA PHE A 49 -8.24 19.42 51.79
C PHE A 49 -8.95 18.09 51.51
N GLY A 50 -8.90 17.56 50.29
CA GLY A 50 -9.79 16.46 49.85
C GLY A 50 -9.60 15.12 50.58
N SER A 51 -8.41 14.86 51.14
CA SER A 51 -8.13 13.66 51.95
C SER A 51 -8.38 13.87 53.46
N MET A 52 -8.71 15.09 53.88
CA MET A 52 -8.92 15.46 55.28
C MET A 52 -10.41 15.40 55.63
N ASP A 53 -10.73 14.91 56.83
CA ASP A 53 -12.06 15.08 57.42
C ASP A 53 -12.32 16.55 57.79
N THR A 54 -13.59 16.92 57.98
CA THR A 54 -14.01 18.30 58.26
C THR A 54 -13.30 18.92 59.48
N PHE A 55 -13.01 18.13 60.51
CA PHE A 55 -12.30 18.61 61.70
C PHE A 55 -10.85 18.98 61.38
N LYS A 56 -10.14 18.13 60.63
CA LYS A 56 -8.78 18.42 60.16
C LYS A 56 -8.75 19.62 59.22
N GLN A 57 -9.74 19.76 58.33
CA GLN A 57 -9.84 20.90 57.42
C GLN A 57 -9.96 22.24 58.17
N ILE A 58 -10.86 22.33 59.15
CA ILE A 58 -11.03 23.54 59.97
C ILE A 58 -9.77 23.84 60.77
N ASN A 59 -9.16 22.81 61.34
CA ASN A 59 -7.93 22.99 62.11
C ASN A 59 -6.76 23.49 61.25
N THR A 60 -6.67 23.05 59.99
CA THR A 60 -5.75 23.61 59.00
C THR A 60 -6.01 25.10 58.72
N ILE A 61 -7.28 25.52 58.63
CA ILE A 61 -7.64 26.95 58.51
C ILE A 61 -7.14 27.76 59.72
N TYR A 62 -7.31 27.24 60.94
CA TYR A 62 -6.79 27.89 62.16
C TYR A 62 -5.27 28.00 62.15
N LYS A 63 -4.55 26.99 61.66
CA LYS A 63 -3.08 27.05 61.50
C LYS A 63 -2.68 28.09 60.45
N ASN A 64 -3.35 28.09 59.30
CA ASN A 64 -3.09 29.04 58.21
C ASN A 64 -3.31 30.48 58.64
N LEU A 65 -4.32 30.75 59.47
CA LEU A 65 -4.64 32.10 59.94
C LEU A 65 -3.83 32.49 61.18
N PHE A 66 -3.74 31.62 62.19
CA PHE A 66 -3.34 31.99 63.56
C PHE A 66 -2.10 31.27 64.10
N ASN A 67 -1.49 30.33 63.36
CA ASN A 67 -0.34 29.52 63.82
C ASN A 67 -0.63 28.66 65.06
N ARG A 68 -1.89 28.33 65.32
CA ARG A 68 -2.31 27.48 66.45
C ARG A 68 -3.46 26.57 66.05
N GLU A 69 -3.67 25.53 66.84
CA GLU A 69 -4.83 24.63 66.69
C GLU A 69 -6.13 25.38 67.02
N ALA A 70 -7.24 24.91 66.44
CA ALA A 70 -8.58 25.36 66.81
C ALA A 70 -8.94 24.89 68.22
N GLU A 71 -9.56 25.76 69.02
CA GLU A 71 -10.13 25.35 70.29
C GLU A 71 -11.30 24.37 70.07
N PRO A 72 -11.51 23.39 70.97
CA PRO A 72 -12.58 22.39 70.81
C PRO A 72 -13.97 23.01 70.53
N ALA A 73 -14.30 24.12 71.18
CA ALA A 73 -15.57 24.81 70.98
C ALA A 73 -15.70 25.43 69.58
N GLY A 74 -14.64 26.10 69.09
CA GLY A 74 -14.61 26.68 67.74
C GLY A 74 -14.62 25.60 66.67
N LEU A 75 -13.80 24.55 66.86
CA LEU A 75 -13.72 23.40 65.97
C LEU A 75 -15.09 22.71 65.81
N ASN A 76 -15.78 22.42 66.91
CA ASN A 76 -17.11 21.82 66.89
C ASN A 76 -18.17 22.73 66.26
N HIS A 77 -18.11 24.04 66.51
CA HIS A 77 -19.05 25.01 65.93
C HIS A 77 -18.97 25.04 64.40
N TRP A 78 -17.77 25.21 63.86
CA TRP A 78 -17.57 25.29 62.41
C TRP A 78 -17.80 23.93 61.73
N ALA A 79 -17.42 22.82 62.37
CA ALA A 79 -17.69 21.48 61.86
C ALA A 79 -19.19 21.23 61.73
N GLY A 80 -19.97 21.61 62.75
CA GLY A 80 -21.44 21.49 62.71
C GLY A 80 -22.07 22.25 61.55
N LYS A 81 -21.63 23.49 61.29
CA LYS A 81 -22.18 24.33 60.19
C LYS A 81 -21.76 23.86 58.79
N ILE A 82 -20.57 23.27 58.66
CA ILE A 82 -20.10 22.72 57.38
C ILE A 82 -20.81 21.39 57.08
N ILE A 83 -20.92 20.51 58.07
CA ILE A 83 -21.59 19.20 57.93
C ILE A 83 -23.09 19.38 57.64
N SER A 84 -23.74 20.40 58.23
CA SER A 84 -25.15 20.71 57.95
C SER A 84 -25.37 21.40 56.60
N GLY A 85 -24.32 21.79 55.89
CA GLY A 85 -24.39 22.54 54.64
C GLY A 85 -24.79 24.02 54.81
N GLU A 86 -24.82 24.55 56.04
CA GLU A 86 -25.17 25.94 56.33
C GLU A 86 -24.11 26.92 55.80
N VAL A 87 -22.84 26.52 55.82
CA VAL A 87 -21.73 27.26 55.20
C VAL A 87 -20.76 26.31 54.49
N THR A 88 -20.11 26.78 53.42
CA THR A 88 -19.00 26.05 52.80
C THR A 88 -17.72 26.22 53.63
N LEU A 89 -16.75 25.32 53.45
CA LEU A 89 -15.44 25.42 54.11
C LEU A 89 -14.74 26.75 53.80
N ALA A 90 -14.81 27.24 52.56
CA ALA A 90 -14.24 28.53 52.17
C ALA A 90 -14.97 29.72 52.79
N ALA A 91 -16.31 29.66 52.90
CA ALA A 91 -17.09 30.68 53.59
C ALA A 91 -16.76 30.70 55.10
N ALA A 92 -16.64 29.53 55.72
CA ALA A 92 -16.22 29.41 57.12
C ALA A 92 -14.81 30.01 57.35
N ALA A 93 -13.85 29.76 56.45
CA ALA A 93 -12.52 30.35 56.53
C ALA A 93 -12.54 31.89 56.55
N MET A 94 -13.38 32.50 55.72
CA MET A 94 -13.54 33.95 55.69
C MET A 94 -14.19 34.50 56.95
N GLU A 95 -15.20 33.83 57.49
CA GLU A 95 -15.84 34.25 58.73
C GLU A 95 -14.91 34.09 59.94
N ILE A 96 -14.08 33.04 59.98
CA ILE A 96 -13.03 32.85 60.99
C ILE A 96 -12.01 34.00 60.90
N LEU A 97 -11.55 34.36 59.69
CA LEU A 97 -10.64 35.49 59.49
C LEU A 97 -11.24 36.81 59.98
N LYS A 98 -12.48 37.12 59.60
CA LYS A 98 -13.16 38.39 59.94
C LYS A 98 -13.37 38.57 61.43
N ASN A 99 -13.62 37.45 62.14
CA ASN A 99 -13.92 37.46 63.57
C ASN A 99 -12.69 37.19 64.46
N ALA A 100 -11.48 37.23 63.91
CA ALA A 100 -10.24 37.10 64.66
C ALA A 100 -10.11 38.21 65.73
N GLN A 101 -9.62 37.85 66.93
CA GLN A 101 -9.47 38.76 68.06
C GLN A 101 -8.09 38.66 68.69
N ASN A 102 -7.67 39.68 69.45
CA ASN A 102 -6.43 39.66 70.24
C ASN A 102 -5.20 39.24 69.40
N SER A 103 -4.43 38.24 69.85
CA SER A 103 -3.26 37.70 69.14
C SER A 103 -3.60 37.15 67.75
N ASP A 104 -4.79 36.58 67.56
CA ASP A 104 -5.23 36.04 66.27
C ASP A 104 -5.45 37.14 65.24
N LYS A 105 -6.02 38.28 65.69
CA LYS A 105 -6.17 39.48 64.85
C LYS A 105 -4.80 40.02 64.43
N LEU A 106 -3.83 40.05 65.34
CA LEU A 106 -2.46 40.47 65.04
C LEU A 106 -1.77 39.52 64.05
N ALA A 107 -1.92 38.20 64.21
CA ALA A 107 -1.37 37.21 63.29
C ALA A 107 -1.94 37.38 61.86
N VAL A 108 -3.26 37.57 61.73
CA VAL A 108 -3.91 37.85 60.44
C VAL A 108 -3.42 39.15 59.83
N THR A 109 -3.35 40.25 60.60
CA THR A 109 -2.85 41.53 60.11
C THR A 109 -1.41 41.42 59.61
N ASN A 110 -0.53 40.75 60.36
CA ASN A 110 0.86 40.54 59.97
C ASN A 110 0.95 39.71 58.69
N LYS A 111 0.22 38.59 58.59
CA LYS A 111 0.22 37.73 57.39
C LYS A 111 -0.32 38.45 56.16
N LEU A 112 -1.37 39.27 56.29
CA LEU A 112 -1.88 40.06 55.16
C LEU A 112 -0.87 41.11 54.68
N ALA A 113 -0.13 41.74 55.59
CA ALA A 113 0.95 42.66 55.25
C ALA A 113 2.10 41.92 54.52
N ALA A 114 2.50 40.76 55.04
CA ALA A 114 3.51 39.90 54.42
C ALA A 114 3.07 39.37 53.04
N SER A 115 1.80 38.97 52.87
CA SER A 115 1.22 38.57 51.58
C SER A 115 1.22 39.71 50.57
N SER A 116 0.90 40.92 51.01
CA SER A 116 0.90 42.11 50.15
C SER A 116 2.30 42.45 49.67
N ALA A 117 3.30 42.39 50.57
CA ALA A 117 4.70 42.60 50.21
C ALA A 117 5.22 41.52 49.24
N PHE A 118 4.92 40.25 49.50
CA PHE A 118 5.32 39.13 48.64
C PHE A 118 4.71 39.26 47.24
N THR A 119 3.42 39.52 47.16
CA THR A 119 2.73 39.67 45.87
C THR A 119 3.27 40.86 45.08
N ALA A 120 3.63 41.95 45.76
CA ALA A 120 4.23 43.12 45.11
C ALA A 120 5.65 42.86 44.61
N ALA A 121 6.39 41.94 45.24
CA ALA A 121 7.73 41.53 44.83
C ALA A 121 7.73 40.49 43.68
N ILE A 122 6.56 40.03 43.23
CA ILE A 122 6.39 39.23 42.00
C ILE A 122 6.12 40.20 40.85
N ASP A 123 7.17 40.81 40.30
CA ASP A 123 7.04 41.94 39.36
C ASP A 123 7.71 41.70 37.99
N THR A 124 8.51 40.65 37.85
CA THR A 124 9.07 40.22 36.56
C THR A 124 8.26 39.10 35.92
N THR A 125 8.39 38.95 34.59
CA THR A 125 7.76 37.85 33.85
C THR A 125 8.18 36.48 34.37
N ALA A 126 9.46 36.31 34.74
CA ALA A 126 9.98 35.06 35.28
C ALA A 126 9.36 34.72 36.64
N GLU A 127 9.17 35.71 37.52
CA GLU A 127 8.55 35.49 38.83
C GLU A 127 7.05 35.20 38.71
N ILE A 128 6.35 35.90 37.82
CA ILE A 128 4.92 35.68 37.56
C ILE A 128 4.69 34.25 37.06
N ILE A 129 5.51 33.78 36.12
CA ILE A 129 5.45 32.42 35.59
C ILE A 129 5.86 31.41 36.66
N GLY A 130 6.98 31.65 37.37
CA GLY A 130 7.50 30.71 38.36
C GLY A 130 6.64 30.58 39.62
N TYR A 131 5.80 31.55 39.96
CA TYR A 131 4.80 31.38 41.03
C TYR A 131 3.52 30.68 40.53
N SER A 132 3.32 30.56 39.23
CA SER A 132 2.19 29.81 38.68
C SER A 132 2.44 28.30 38.78
N GLY A 133 1.47 27.54 39.28
CA GLY A 133 1.53 26.07 39.35
C GLY A 133 1.71 25.47 40.76
N ALA A 134 1.46 24.17 40.88
CA ALA A 134 1.29 23.50 42.18
C ALA A 134 2.56 23.42 43.03
N ALA A 135 3.74 23.32 42.41
CA ALA A 135 5.02 23.19 43.11
C ALA A 135 5.40 24.46 43.90
N ALA A 136 5.02 25.64 43.40
CA ALA A 136 5.29 26.93 44.02
C ALA A 136 4.42 27.20 45.27
N ILE A 137 3.32 26.44 45.44
CA ILE A 137 2.33 26.64 46.52
C ILE A 137 2.90 26.28 47.90
N ALA A 138 3.66 25.18 48.01
CA ALA A 138 4.24 24.74 49.28
C ALA A 138 5.23 25.76 49.90
N PRO A 139 6.25 26.27 49.16
CA PRO A 139 7.12 27.31 49.69
C PRO A 139 6.36 28.63 49.96
N ALA A 140 5.34 28.97 49.17
CA ALA A 140 4.53 30.17 49.41
C ALA A 140 3.71 30.08 50.72
N ARG A 141 3.20 28.89 51.07
CA ARG A 141 2.59 28.63 52.39
C ARG A 141 3.61 28.68 53.51
N ALA A 142 4.81 28.11 53.30
CA ALA A 142 5.87 28.12 54.30
C ALA A 142 6.31 29.54 54.67
N TYR A 143 6.38 30.43 53.68
CA TYR A 143 6.64 31.86 53.90
C TYR A 143 5.62 32.49 54.87
N LEU A 144 4.32 32.29 54.65
CA LEU A 144 3.30 32.84 55.55
C LEU A 144 3.20 32.11 56.90
N ALA A 145 3.52 30.82 56.95
CA ALA A 145 3.56 30.06 58.19
C ALA A 145 4.66 30.57 59.15
N ALA A 146 5.72 31.20 58.66
CA ALA A 146 6.75 31.82 59.49
C ALA A 146 6.30 33.16 60.15
N VAL A 147 5.20 33.75 59.68
CA VAL A 147 4.67 35.02 60.18
C VAL A 147 3.64 34.76 61.29
N THR A 148 3.85 35.33 62.47
CA THR A 148 3.03 35.10 63.67
C THR A 148 2.42 36.42 64.19
N SER A 149 1.79 36.39 65.38
CA SER A 149 1.33 37.61 66.06
C SER A 149 2.46 38.51 66.57
N ASP A 150 3.71 38.04 66.59
CA ASP A 150 4.88 38.85 66.94
C ASP A 150 5.29 39.76 65.77
N ALA A 151 5.32 41.07 66.01
CA ALA A 151 5.72 42.07 65.03
C ALA A 151 7.12 41.83 64.45
N ALA A 152 8.05 41.23 65.22
CA ALA A 152 9.39 40.92 64.73
C ALA A 152 9.38 39.92 63.56
N THR A 153 8.41 38.99 63.54
CA THR A 153 8.27 38.01 62.45
C THR A 153 7.80 38.65 61.15
N LEU A 154 6.95 39.69 61.22
CA LEU A 154 6.58 40.50 60.06
C LEU A 154 7.78 41.28 59.54
N THR A 155 8.50 41.98 60.42
CA THR A 155 9.71 42.74 60.04
C THR A 155 10.74 41.84 59.35
N ALA A 156 10.92 40.61 59.85
CA ALA A 156 11.80 39.62 59.21
C ALA A 156 11.28 39.18 57.83
N ALA A 157 9.99 38.88 57.70
CA ALA A 157 9.39 38.42 56.44
C ALA A 157 9.39 39.50 55.34
N THR A 158 9.31 40.78 55.69
CA THR A 158 9.30 41.90 54.73
C THR A 158 10.66 42.57 54.54
N ALA A 159 11.72 42.09 55.18
CA ALA A 159 13.06 42.59 54.94
C ALA A 159 13.53 42.15 53.54
N ALA A 160 14.06 43.08 52.73
CA ALA A 160 14.36 42.87 51.31
C ALA A 160 15.05 41.52 51.03
N ALA A 161 16.17 41.21 51.69
CA ALA A 161 16.89 39.96 51.47
C ALA A 161 16.09 38.68 51.82
N ALA A 162 15.23 38.73 52.84
CA ALA A 162 14.42 37.58 53.25
C ALA A 162 13.18 37.41 52.35
N LEU A 163 12.60 38.53 51.90
CA LEU A 163 11.52 38.55 50.93
C LEU A 163 11.99 38.03 49.57
N ASP A 164 13.12 38.54 49.07
CA ASP A 164 13.74 38.11 47.81
C ASP A 164 14.12 36.63 47.85
N ALA A 165 14.66 36.14 48.97
CA ALA A 165 14.95 34.72 49.16
C ALA A 165 13.68 33.86 49.13
N SER A 166 12.57 34.35 49.69
CA SER A 166 11.28 33.65 49.68
C SER A 166 10.67 33.64 48.28
N VAL A 167 10.71 34.77 47.56
CA VAL A 167 10.30 34.87 46.14
C VAL A 167 11.14 33.93 45.29
N THR A 168 12.46 33.96 45.43
CA THR A 168 13.39 33.05 44.73
C THR A 168 13.06 31.59 45.01
N SER A 169 12.78 31.22 46.27
CA SER A 169 12.40 29.85 46.64
C SER A 169 11.09 29.41 45.98
N VAL A 170 10.10 30.29 45.88
CA VAL A 170 8.80 30.01 45.25
C VAL A 170 8.96 29.87 43.74
N VAL A 171 9.67 30.80 43.11
CA VAL A 171 9.92 30.84 41.67
C VAL A 171 10.78 29.66 41.21
N SER A 172 11.81 29.31 41.98
CA SER A 172 12.66 28.15 41.69
C SER A 172 11.88 26.84 41.77
N ALA A 173 10.98 26.70 42.75
CA ALA A 173 10.14 25.52 42.88
C ALA A 173 9.19 25.36 41.68
N GLY A 174 8.55 26.44 41.22
CA GLY A 174 7.71 26.38 40.01
C GLY A 174 8.52 26.15 38.73
N SER A 175 9.67 26.82 38.58
CA SER A 175 10.51 26.71 37.39
C SER A 175 11.16 25.33 37.25
N SER A 176 11.54 24.68 38.37
CA SER A 176 12.06 23.30 38.36
C SER A 176 11.03 22.23 37.96
N SER A 177 9.76 22.62 37.85
CA SER A 177 8.67 21.77 37.34
C SER A 177 8.25 22.13 35.91
N MET A 178 8.96 23.06 35.25
CA MET A 178 8.77 23.38 33.83
C MET A 178 9.91 22.79 33.01
N GLY A 179 9.60 22.29 31.81
CA GLY A 179 10.62 21.84 30.87
C GLY A 179 11.52 23.02 30.43
N GLN A 180 12.83 22.78 30.37
CA GLN A 180 13.85 23.74 29.99
C GLN A 180 14.41 23.44 28.60
N THR A 181 15.02 24.46 27.98
CA THR A 181 15.88 24.26 26.80
C THR A 181 17.32 24.58 27.17
N LEU A 182 18.19 23.58 27.08
CA LEU A 182 19.61 23.68 27.43
C LEU A 182 20.46 23.52 26.16
N SER A 183 21.57 24.25 26.06
CA SER A 183 22.46 24.18 24.89
C SER A 183 23.83 23.65 25.27
N LEU A 184 24.34 22.74 24.44
CA LEU A 184 25.71 22.22 24.53
C LEU A 184 26.72 23.29 24.07
N THR A 185 27.97 23.11 24.48
CA THR A 185 29.09 23.97 24.14
C THR A 185 30.08 23.24 23.23
N THR A 186 31.25 23.81 22.94
CA THR A 186 32.30 23.09 22.20
C THR A 186 33.29 22.39 23.15
N GLY A 187 33.10 22.55 24.46
CA GLY A 187 33.85 21.83 25.48
C GLY A 187 33.07 20.62 25.97
N ALA A 188 33.68 19.83 26.87
CA ALA A 188 33.00 18.72 27.52
C ALA A 188 31.84 19.23 28.39
N ASP A 189 30.63 18.74 28.10
CA ASP A 189 29.42 19.14 28.80
C ASP A 189 28.99 18.08 29.84
N ASN A 190 28.43 18.52 30.97
CA ASN A 190 27.75 17.68 31.96
C ASN A 190 26.46 18.36 32.38
N ILE A 191 25.36 18.03 31.69
CA ILE A 191 24.09 18.76 31.76
C ILE A 191 23.02 17.86 32.35
N MET A 192 22.22 18.42 33.29
CA MET A 192 21.08 17.76 33.90
C MET A 192 19.80 18.57 33.64
N GLY A 193 18.76 17.89 33.19
CA GLY A 193 17.41 18.43 33.04
C GLY A 193 16.63 18.46 34.35
N THR A 194 15.31 18.56 34.22
CA THR A 194 14.32 18.76 35.27
C THR A 194 13.47 17.49 35.46
N THR A 195 12.29 17.64 36.06
CA THR A 195 11.29 16.55 36.13
C THR A 195 10.19 16.69 35.08
N SER A 196 10.38 17.57 34.10
CA SER A 196 9.44 17.89 33.03
C SER A 196 10.15 17.77 31.69
N ASN A 197 9.41 17.80 30.58
CA ASN A 197 9.97 17.58 29.23
C ASN A 197 11.01 18.65 28.85
N ASP A 198 12.29 18.29 28.89
CA ASP A 198 13.42 19.14 28.54
C ASP A 198 13.85 18.98 27.08
N THR A 199 14.55 19.98 26.56
CA THR A 199 15.15 19.97 25.22
C THR A 199 16.62 20.36 25.29
N PHE A 200 17.52 19.44 24.95
CA PHE A 200 18.94 19.68 24.79
C PHE A 200 19.23 20.03 23.34
N THR A 201 20.03 21.06 23.09
CA THR A 201 20.31 21.57 21.75
C THR A 201 21.80 21.62 21.48
N ALA A 202 22.23 21.10 20.33
CA ALA A 202 23.60 21.18 19.86
C ALA A 202 23.64 21.66 18.41
N ARG A 203 24.63 22.49 18.08
CA ARG A 203 24.81 23.08 16.75
C ARG A 203 26.20 22.78 16.21
N VAL A 204 26.35 22.99 14.90
CA VAL A 204 27.66 23.19 14.28
C VAL A 204 28.01 24.66 14.39
N VAL A 205 29.17 24.96 14.98
CA VAL A 205 29.65 26.33 15.25
C VAL A 205 31.09 26.50 14.76
N GLN A 206 31.52 27.75 14.68
CA GLN A 206 32.91 28.07 14.40
C GLN A 206 33.71 28.13 15.73
N ASN A 207 34.84 27.43 15.80
CA ASN A 207 35.76 27.54 16.93
C ASN A 207 36.63 28.81 16.84
N ASN A 208 37.48 29.05 17.86
CA ASN A 208 38.36 30.22 17.90
C ASN A 208 39.39 30.28 16.74
N ASN A 209 39.64 29.17 16.06
CA ASN A 209 40.55 29.07 14.91
C ASN A 209 39.83 29.30 13.57
N GLY A 210 38.52 29.50 13.57
CA GLY A 210 37.74 29.66 12.35
C GLY A 210 37.22 28.35 11.76
N GLU A 211 37.45 27.21 12.41
CA GLU A 211 37.07 25.88 11.93
C GLU A 211 35.64 25.54 12.34
N GLN A 212 34.89 24.83 11.47
CA GLN A 212 33.57 24.30 11.81
C GLN A 212 33.72 23.09 12.74
N THR A 213 32.98 23.08 13.84
CA THR A 213 33.01 22.02 14.86
C THR A 213 31.61 21.73 15.39
N ASN A 214 31.38 20.48 15.81
CA ASN A 214 30.17 20.11 16.54
C ASN A 214 30.22 20.63 17.97
N GLN A 215 29.06 21.01 18.52
CA GLN A 215 28.87 21.18 19.97
C GLN A 215 28.56 19.85 20.67
N MET A 216 27.97 18.88 19.97
CA MET A 216 27.84 17.52 20.49
C MET A 216 29.05 16.71 20.07
N ALA A 217 29.81 16.21 21.03
CA ALA A 217 31.05 15.48 20.83
C ALA A 217 31.15 14.26 21.77
N THR A 218 32.20 13.47 21.58
CA THR A 218 32.52 12.36 22.48
C THR A 218 32.93 12.88 23.84
N GLY A 219 32.31 12.35 24.90
CA GLY A 219 32.56 12.74 26.28
C GLY A 219 31.53 13.71 26.88
N ASP A 220 30.56 14.18 26.09
CA ASP A 220 29.42 14.93 26.62
C ASP A 220 28.51 14.01 27.42
N GLN A 221 28.08 14.48 28.59
CA GLN A 221 27.19 13.77 29.50
C GLN A 221 25.88 14.53 29.64
N ILE A 222 24.77 13.89 29.26
CA ILE A 222 23.43 14.48 29.32
C ILE A 222 22.51 13.58 30.15
N ASN A 223 21.86 14.14 31.15
CA ASN A 223 20.80 13.47 31.90
C ASN A 223 19.51 14.27 31.76
N GLY A 224 18.47 13.72 31.11
CA GLY A 224 17.20 14.43 30.92
C GLY A 224 16.41 14.60 32.22
N GLY A 225 16.55 13.67 33.17
CA GLY A 225 15.81 13.68 34.42
C GLY A 225 14.53 12.86 34.28
N ALA A 226 13.37 13.45 34.60
CA ALA A 226 12.08 12.80 34.37
C ALA A 226 11.29 13.59 33.34
N GLY A 227 10.43 12.93 32.57
CA GLY A 227 9.68 13.59 31.51
C GLY A 227 9.81 12.82 30.21
N THR A 228 9.61 13.49 29.10
CA THR A 228 9.98 13.01 27.77
C THR A 228 10.93 14.04 27.17
N ASP A 229 12.21 13.72 27.24
CA ASP A 229 13.31 14.63 26.99
C ASP A 229 13.85 14.42 25.57
N THR A 230 14.26 15.52 24.95
CA THR A 230 14.67 15.54 23.55
C THR A 230 16.08 16.11 23.39
N LEU A 231 16.97 15.41 22.71
CA LEU A 231 18.22 15.97 22.19
C LEU A 231 18.07 16.31 20.70
N SER A 232 18.18 17.59 20.34
CA SER A 232 18.18 18.08 18.97
C SER A 232 19.58 18.57 18.60
N ALA A 233 20.25 17.85 17.70
CA ALA A 233 21.64 18.12 17.36
C ALA A 233 21.83 18.28 15.84
N LYS A 234 22.37 19.43 15.44
CA LYS A 234 22.96 19.59 14.10
C LYS A 234 24.40 19.13 14.14
N ILE A 235 24.77 18.23 13.25
CA ILE A 235 26.06 17.55 13.28
C ILE A 235 26.69 17.47 11.90
N ILE A 236 28.01 17.59 11.89
CA ILE A 236 28.89 17.23 10.77
C ILE A 236 29.73 16.01 11.18
N ALA A 237 30.43 15.40 10.21
CA ALA A 237 31.42 14.37 10.52
C ALA A 237 32.41 14.87 11.59
N ALA A 238 32.80 13.99 12.52
CA ALA A 238 33.69 14.35 13.63
C ALA A 238 35.02 14.90 13.08
N SER A 239 35.44 16.07 13.58
CA SER A 239 36.72 16.69 13.22
C SER A 239 37.77 16.41 14.28
N ALA A 240 39.01 16.17 13.84
CA ALA A 240 40.14 16.02 14.76
C ALA A 240 40.49 17.38 15.39
N LEU A 241 40.50 17.47 16.72
CA LEU A 241 41.14 18.60 17.40
C LEU A 241 42.67 18.48 17.25
N ASN A 242 43.32 19.48 16.67
CA ASN A 242 44.78 19.59 16.57
C ASN A 242 45.49 18.37 15.93
N GLN A 243 44.97 17.82 14.83
CA GLN A 243 45.52 16.62 14.17
C GLN A 243 45.45 15.33 15.02
N GLY A 244 44.56 15.27 16.02
CA GLY A 244 44.29 14.06 16.81
C GLY A 244 43.56 12.96 16.02
N PRO A 245 43.37 11.76 16.61
CA PRO A 245 42.56 10.71 16.00
C PRO A 245 41.10 11.15 15.89
N VAL A 246 40.47 10.83 14.77
CA VAL A 246 39.02 10.99 14.58
C VAL A 246 38.31 9.73 15.04
N THR A 247 37.28 9.87 15.86
CA THR A 247 36.34 8.79 16.24
C THR A 247 34.92 9.25 15.97
N ALA A 248 33.97 8.32 15.83
CA ALA A 248 32.54 8.65 15.77
C ALA A 248 32.08 9.50 16.97
N ILE A 249 31.02 10.29 16.77
CA ILE A 249 30.43 11.13 17.83
C ILE A 249 29.76 10.20 18.85
N ALA A 250 30.26 10.17 20.09
CA ALA A 250 29.79 9.22 21.11
C ALA A 250 29.44 9.92 22.44
N PRO A 251 28.26 10.57 22.53
CA PRO A 251 27.78 11.16 23.78
C PRO A 251 27.29 10.08 24.75
N GLU A 252 27.29 10.40 26.04
CA GLU A 252 26.67 9.60 27.09
C GLU A 252 25.34 10.26 27.48
N THR A 253 24.22 9.58 27.24
CA THR A 253 22.89 10.10 27.60
C THR A 253 22.15 9.14 28.52
N VAL A 254 21.42 9.69 29.49
CA VAL A 254 20.52 8.97 30.39
C VAL A 254 19.19 9.72 30.43
N ALA A 255 18.08 8.99 30.37
CA ALA A 255 16.73 9.58 30.37
C ALA A 255 16.58 10.65 29.27
N VAL A 256 17.05 10.35 28.05
CA VAL A 256 16.78 11.16 26.86
C VAL A 256 16.08 10.24 25.87
N GLU A 257 14.75 10.34 25.82
CA GLU A 257 13.91 9.39 25.09
C GLU A 257 13.93 9.64 23.59
N LYS A 258 14.19 10.87 23.15
CA LYS A 258 14.13 11.26 21.74
C LYS A 258 15.42 11.94 21.31
N VAL A 259 15.99 11.50 20.19
CA VAL A 259 17.09 12.20 19.54
C VAL A 259 16.74 12.55 18.11
N SER A 260 17.10 13.76 17.72
CA SER A 260 16.85 14.33 16.41
C SER A 260 18.17 14.87 15.86
N PHE A 261 18.71 14.20 14.86
CA PHE A 261 19.94 14.58 14.20
C PHE A 261 19.62 15.26 12.87
N THR A 262 20.24 16.42 12.65
CA THR A 262 20.33 17.05 11.32
C THR A 262 21.78 16.88 10.85
N ALA A 263 22.01 15.91 9.97
CA ALA A 263 23.33 15.67 9.39
C ALA A 263 23.60 16.68 8.27
N LEU A 264 24.69 17.44 8.41
CA LEU A 264 25.10 18.49 7.47
C LEU A 264 26.35 18.05 6.69
N THR A 265 26.46 18.49 5.44
CA THR A 265 27.63 18.25 4.58
C THR A 265 28.79 19.18 4.94
N THR A 266 30.04 18.71 4.97
CA THR A 266 31.23 19.52 5.32
C THR A 266 31.98 20.14 4.14
N ALA A 267 31.73 19.73 2.89
CA ALA A 267 32.24 20.37 1.67
C ALA A 267 31.53 19.79 0.42
N ALA A 268 31.57 20.52 -0.70
CA ALA A 268 31.19 20.05 -2.02
C ALA A 268 32.22 19.03 -2.55
N SER A 269 32.29 17.84 -1.94
CA SER A 269 33.17 16.77 -2.43
C SER A 269 32.42 15.88 -3.42
N THR A 270 33.04 15.68 -4.58
CA THR A 270 32.52 14.91 -5.71
C THR A 270 32.67 13.40 -5.51
N GLY A 271 32.69 12.91 -4.25
CA GLY A 271 32.90 11.51 -3.91
C GLY A 271 31.97 11.00 -2.80
N ASN A 272 31.59 9.73 -2.86
CA ASN A 272 30.54 9.13 -2.03
C ASN A 272 30.93 8.88 -0.56
N ASN A 273 32.23 8.91 -0.23
CA ASN A 273 32.71 8.46 1.09
C ASN A 273 32.81 9.56 2.16
N GLU A 274 32.51 10.83 1.84
CA GLU A 274 32.57 11.95 2.79
C GLU A 274 31.17 12.48 3.20
N LYS A 275 30.10 11.77 2.80
CA LYS A 275 28.70 12.19 3.03
C LYS A 275 28.06 11.58 4.26
N MET A 276 28.72 10.65 4.96
CA MET A 276 28.13 9.94 6.09
C MET A 276 28.58 10.54 7.43
N VAL A 277 27.62 10.94 8.26
CA VAL A 277 27.85 11.39 9.63
C VAL A 277 27.53 10.25 10.59
N GLU A 278 28.54 9.78 11.35
CA GLU A 278 28.37 8.67 12.30
C GLU A 278 28.15 9.15 13.74
N VAL A 279 27.10 8.63 14.38
CA VAL A 279 26.86 8.73 15.82
C VAL A 279 26.91 7.33 16.44
N ASN A 280 27.76 7.15 17.45
CA ASN A 280 27.83 5.91 18.21
C ASN A 280 26.92 6.02 19.45
N ALA A 281 25.82 5.29 19.46
CA ALA A 281 24.78 5.32 20.48
C ALA A 281 24.98 4.33 21.64
N LYS A 282 26.18 3.75 21.77
CA LYS A 282 26.49 2.71 22.77
C LYS A 282 26.11 3.08 24.20
N PHE A 283 26.26 4.35 24.57
CA PHE A 283 26.00 4.87 25.92
C PHE A 283 24.79 5.81 25.98
N MET A 284 23.86 5.66 25.04
CA MET A 284 22.60 6.41 25.03
C MET A 284 21.49 5.53 25.62
N ASN A 285 21.28 5.64 26.93
CA ASN A 285 20.32 4.84 27.69
C ASN A 285 18.96 5.54 27.79
N GLY A 286 17.87 4.78 27.73
CA GLY A 286 16.50 5.32 27.75
C GLY A 286 15.93 5.68 26.36
N LEU A 287 16.76 5.60 25.31
CA LEU A 287 16.42 6.01 23.96
C LEU A 287 15.22 5.26 23.37
N SER A 288 14.18 5.98 22.93
CA SER A 288 12.99 5.42 22.28
C SER A 288 12.80 5.87 20.84
N THR A 289 13.38 7.01 20.44
CA THR A 289 13.24 7.53 19.08
C THR A 289 14.55 8.08 18.57
N ILE A 290 14.95 7.64 17.38
CA ILE A 290 16.11 8.15 16.65
C ILE A 290 15.61 8.76 15.35
N SER A 291 15.86 10.05 15.14
CA SER A 291 15.36 10.76 13.97
C SER A 291 16.50 11.34 13.13
N SER A 292 16.41 11.19 11.81
CA SER A 292 17.09 12.05 10.83
C SER A 292 16.10 13.13 10.40
N VAL A 293 16.39 14.39 10.72
CA VAL A 293 15.48 15.53 10.48
C VAL A 293 16.18 16.60 9.67
N GLN A 294 15.64 16.90 8.49
CA GLN A 294 16.19 17.92 7.57
C GLN A 294 17.68 17.67 7.26
N SER A 295 18.10 16.43 7.24
CA SER A 295 19.48 16.06 6.92
C SER A 295 19.76 16.26 5.42
N ASP A 296 20.92 16.83 5.14
CA ASP A 296 21.48 17.02 3.78
C ASP A 296 22.62 16.03 3.51
N ALA A 297 23.12 15.36 4.55
CA ALA A 297 24.13 14.30 4.52
C ALA A 297 23.52 12.97 5.00
N SER A 298 24.09 11.83 4.62
CA SER A 298 23.66 10.53 5.12
C SER A 298 23.99 10.38 6.62
N LEU A 299 23.11 9.75 7.38
CA LEU A 299 23.25 9.54 8.82
C LEU A 299 23.46 8.05 9.11
N LEU A 300 24.52 7.72 9.84
CA LEU A 300 24.74 6.38 10.39
C LEU A 300 24.71 6.46 11.92
N VAL A 301 23.84 5.66 12.55
CA VAL A 301 23.81 5.49 14.01
C VAL A 301 24.20 4.06 14.35
N THR A 302 25.31 3.87 15.05
CA THR A 302 25.87 2.55 15.40
C THR A 302 25.69 2.22 16.88
N ASN A 303 25.76 0.93 17.22
CA ASN A 303 25.69 0.42 18.59
C ASN A 303 24.44 0.87 19.37
N VAL A 304 23.30 0.98 18.68
CA VAL A 304 22.04 1.31 19.34
C VAL A 304 21.67 0.19 20.32
N ASN A 305 21.23 0.55 21.52
CA ASN A 305 20.78 -0.37 22.55
C ASN A 305 19.30 -0.11 22.90
N THR A 306 18.66 -1.01 23.64
CA THR A 306 17.27 -0.86 24.13
C THR A 306 17.17 -0.75 25.65
N LEU A 307 18.25 -0.34 26.31
CA LEU A 307 18.31 -0.19 27.75
C LEU A 307 17.35 0.90 28.22
N LYS A 308 16.93 0.78 29.49
CA LYS A 308 16.27 1.86 30.24
C LYS A 308 17.34 2.79 30.81
N ASP A 309 16.90 3.86 31.46
CA ASP A 309 17.76 4.89 32.05
C ASP A 309 18.78 4.35 33.06
N ASP A 310 18.48 3.20 33.68
CA ASP A 310 19.39 2.53 34.62
C ASP A 310 20.61 1.85 33.95
N GLY A 311 20.62 1.72 32.62
CA GLY A 311 21.70 1.08 31.86
C GLY A 311 21.87 -0.42 32.16
N LEU A 312 20.93 -1.06 32.87
CA LEU A 312 21.07 -2.45 33.30
C LEU A 312 20.57 -3.40 32.21
N TYR A 313 21.43 -4.31 31.76
CA TYR A 313 21.09 -5.32 30.75
C TYR A 313 19.88 -6.20 31.12
N ALA A 314 19.62 -6.40 32.41
CA ALA A 314 18.46 -7.13 32.90
C ALA A 314 17.12 -6.43 32.59
N ASN A 315 17.15 -5.10 32.43
CA ASN A 315 15.97 -4.24 32.27
C ASN A 315 15.76 -3.74 30.84
N LYS A 316 16.51 -4.29 29.86
CA LYS A 316 16.36 -4.02 28.42
C LYS A 316 14.93 -4.18 27.93
N ARG A 317 14.55 -3.37 26.95
CA ARG A 317 13.22 -3.36 26.32
C ARG A 317 13.25 -4.12 24.99
N LEU A 318 12.08 -4.58 24.54
CA LEU A 318 11.92 -5.15 23.20
C LEU A 318 12.36 -4.15 22.13
N THR A 319 12.87 -4.64 20.99
CA THR A 319 13.23 -3.77 19.86
C THR A 319 12.04 -2.96 19.35
N GLU A 320 10.82 -3.48 19.52
CA GLU A 320 9.57 -2.81 19.14
C GLU A 320 9.31 -1.51 19.94
N SER A 321 10.04 -1.28 21.04
CA SER A 321 9.99 -0.01 21.77
C SER A 321 10.79 1.13 21.12
N LEU A 322 11.58 0.82 20.08
CA LEU A 322 12.35 1.80 19.32
C LEU A 322 11.57 2.26 18.09
N THR A 323 11.61 3.57 17.84
CA THR A 323 11.13 4.21 16.62
C THR A 323 12.30 4.84 15.87
N VAL A 324 12.40 4.56 14.58
CA VAL A 324 13.33 5.24 13.67
C VAL A 324 12.53 6.18 12.78
N ARG A 325 12.85 7.48 12.81
CA ARG A 325 12.14 8.50 12.05
C ARG A 325 13.03 9.12 10.97
N MET A 326 12.52 9.22 9.76
CA MET A 326 13.15 9.92 8.65
C MET A 326 12.21 11.05 8.20
N ASP A 327 12.66 12.29 8.37
CA ASP A 327 11.82 13.48 8.35
C ASP A 327 12.48 14.57 7.50
N HIS A 328 11.88 14.91 6.36
CA HIS A 328 12.37 15.92 5.43
C HIS A 328 13.86 15.75 5.07
N SER A 329 14.39 14.53 5.06
CA SER A 329 15.73 14.27 4.49
C SER A 329 15.63 14.33 2.97
N GLY A 330 16.66 14.81 2.28
CA GLY A 330 16.62 14.92 0.82
C GLY A 330 17.79 15.71 0.27
N ASN A 331 17.85 15.84 -1.06
CA ASN A 331 18.89 16.61 -1.72
C ASN A 331 18.57 18.13 -1.74
N ASP A 332 19.61 18.95 -1.93
CA ASP A 332 19.51 20.31 -2.49
C ASP A 332 20.17 20.27 -3.88
N ALA A 333 19.48 19.69 -4.88
CA ALA A 333 19.72 19.72 -6.35
C ALA A 333 21.15 19.51 -6.93
N VAL A 334 22.18 19.40 -6.09
CA VAL A 334 23.61 19.54 -6.40
C VAL A 334 24.42 18.43 -5.70
N ILE A 335 23.81 17.68 -4.77
CA ILE A 335 24.43 16.62 -3.95
C ILE A 335 23.55 15.35 -3.96
N ALA A 336 24.15 14.19 -3.67
CA ALA A 336 23.41 12.92 -3.53
C ALA A 336 22.47 12.95 -2.30
N GLU A 337 21.50 12.06 -2.30
CA GLU A 337 20.44 11.96 -1.32
C GLU A 337 20.98 11.61 0.08
N SER A 338 20.21 12.00 1.10
CA SER A 338 20.52 11.70 2.50
C SER A 338 19.93 10.34 2.87
N ASP A 339 20.81 9.34 3.04
CA ASP A 339 20.44 8.01 3.54
C ASP A 339 20.38 8.00 5.07
N MET A 340 19.72 7.00 5.63
CA MET A 340 19.72 6.74 7.06
C MET A 340 19.97 5.25 7.34
N ALA A 341 20.99 4.97 8.15
CA ALA A 341 21.29 3.65 8.66
C ALA A 341 21.27 3.65 10.20
N VAL A 342 20.51 2.73 10.80
CA VAL A 342 20.45 2.53 12.25
C VAL A 342 20.81 1.08 12.57
N LEU A 343 21.98 0.90 13.18
CA LEU A 343 22.54 -0.40 13.52
C LEU A 343 22.46 -0.64 15.02
N ILE A 344 21.59 -1.59 15.38
CA ILE A 344 21.33 -2.04 16.74
C ILE A 344 22.37 -3.09 17.08
N ASP A 345 22.99 -2.97 18.26
CA ASP A 345 23.86 -4.01 18.76
C ASP A 345 23.05 -5.31 18.92
N ASN A 346 23.58 -6.42 18.38
CA ASN A 346 22.86 -7.69 18.23
C ASN A 346 22.33 -8.23 19.58
N ASP A 347 22.94 -7.87 20.71
CA ASP A 347 22.46 -8.25 22.05
C ASP A 347 21.13 -7.58 22.44
N TYR A 348 20.69 -6.57 21.68
CA TYR A 348 19.46 -5.79 21.86
C TYR A 348 18.45 -5.95 20.71
N LEU A 349 18.70 -6.90 19.79
CA LEU A 349 17.70 -7.40 18.84
C LEU A 349 16.78 -8.40 19.57
N LEU A 350 15.71 -7.88 20.17
CA LEU A 350 14.82 -8.60 21.07
C LEU A 350 13.40 -8.67 20.49
N ARG A 351 12.88 -9.89 20.43
CA ARG A 351 11.50 -10.23 20.05
C ARG A 351 10.61 -10.44 21.29
N GLY A 352 9.31 -10.26 21.10
CA GLY A 352 8.31 -10.62 22.11
C GLY A 352 8.20 -12.14 22.33
N ASN A 353 7.34 -12.55 23.27
CA ASN A 353 7.02 -13.96 23.44
C ASN A 353 6.29 -14.48 22.20
N GLY A 354 6.68 -15.66 21.72
CA GLY A 354 5.99 -16.37 20.64
C GLY A 354 4.55 -16.72 20.99
N THR A 355 3.75 -17.05 19.98
CA THR A 355 2.37 -17.52 20.19
C THR A 355 2.29 -19.03 20.00
N ALA A 356 1.59 -19.71 20.91
CA ALA A 356 1.37 -21.15 20.85
C ALA A 356 -0.06 -21.41 20.36
N THR A 357 -0.21 -22.23 19.32
CA THR A 357 -1.52 -22.55 18.74
C THR A 357 -1.67 -24.06 18.61
N ALA A 358 -2.86 -24.59 18.89
CA ALA A 358 -3.19 -25.99 18.63
C ALA A 358 -4.64 -26.09 18.16
N ALA A 359 -4.87 -26.86 17.10
CA ALA A 359 -6.20 -27.14 16.60
C ALA A 359 -6.79 -28.40 17.27
N LEU A 360 -8.12 -28.50 17.28
CA LEU A 360 -8.85 -29.67 17.75
C LEU A 360 -9.68 -30.25 16.61
N THR A 361 -9.50 -31.51 16.26
CA THR A 361 -10.30 -32.20 15.26
C THR A 361 -11.24 -33.20 15.92
N VAL A 362 -12.50 -33.22 15.53
CA VAL A 362 -13.51 -34.14 16.06
C VAL A 362 -14.20 -34.90 14.92
N ALA A 363 -14.63 -36.13 15.17
CA ALA A 363 -15.34 -36.95 14.20
C ALA A 363 -16.37 -37.88 14.87
N LEU A 364 -17.47 -38.14 14.15
CA LEU A 364 -18.44 -39.18 14.47
C LEU A 364 -18.47 -40.23 13.36
N SER A 365 -18.28 -41.49 13.72
CA SER A 365 -18.15 -42.60 12.78
C SER A 365 -19.25 -43.65 13.02
N PRO A 366 -20.18 -43.86 12.07
CA PRO A 366 -21.23 -44.87 12.21
C PRO A 366 -20.68 -46.29 12.08
N GLN A 367 -20.64 -47.01 13.20
CA GLN A 367 -20.17 -48.38 13.35
C GLN A 367 -21.24 -49.44 12.99
N LEU A 368 -22.42 -49.02 12.56
CA LEU A 368 -23.58 -49.87 12.29
C LEU A 368 -23.37 -50.80 11.08
N GLU A 369 -23.88 -52.02 11.14
CA GLU A 369 -23.84 -52.97 10.01
C GLU A 369 -24.89 -52.63 8.93
N VAL A 370 -24.63 -52.94 7.66
CA VAL A 370 -25.64 -52.77 6.58
C VAL A 370 -26.92 -53.56 6.89
N SER A 371 -26.77 -54.76 7.44
CA SER A 371 -27.86 -55.65 7.86
C SER A 371 -28.76 -55.06 8.96
N LYS A 372 -28.29 -54.00 9.64
CA LYS A 372 -28.96 -53.29 10.73
C LYS A 372 -29.47 -51.90 10.32
N GLY A 373 -29.48 -51.60 9.02
CA GLY A 373 -30.12 -50.40 8.48
C GLY A 373 -29.19 -49.19 8.29
N TYR A 374 -27.88 -49.40 8.09
CA TYR A 374 -26.99 -48.32 7.66
C TYR A 374 -27.43 -47.74 6.31
N ASP A 375 -27.64 -46.42 6.27
CA ASP A 375 -27.97 -45.64 5.07
C ASP A 375 -26.85 -44.62 4.81
N SER A 376 -26.16 -44.75 3.68
CA SER A 376 -25.08 -43.84 3.30
C SER A 376 -25.55 -42.42 2.99
N ALA A 377 -26.84 -42.21 2.69
CA ALA A 377 -27.43 -40.88 2.51
C ALA A 377 -27.82 -40.22 3.86
N LYS A 378 -27.91 -41.01 4.94
CA LYS A 378 -28.19 -40.54 6.31
C LYS A 378 -27.19 -41.16 7.30
N PRO A 379 -25.88 -40.88 7.14
CA PRO A 379 -24.84 -41.55 7.91
C PRO A 379 -24.96 -41.31 9.43
N LEU A 380 -25.67 -40.25 9.85
CA LEU A 380 -25.87 -39.92 11.26
C LEU A 380 -27.19 -40.42 11.86
N GLN A 381 -27.98 -41.24 11.16
CA GLN A 381 -29.35 -41.65 11.55
C GLN A 381 -29.54 -42.09 13.01
N PHE A 382 -28.53 -42.70 13.62
CA PHE A 382 -28.58 -43.18 15.00
C PHE A 382 -27.57 -42.49 15.93
N ASN A 383 -27.12 -41.29 15.58
CA ASN A 383 -26.18 -40.52 16.39
C ASN A 383 -26.80 -40.21 17.77
N PRO A 384 -26.15 -40.62 18.88
CA PRO A 384 -26.66 -40.35 20.22
C PRO A 384 -26.20 -39.00 20.80
N PHE A 385 -25.24 -38.31 20.17
CA PHE A 385 -24.57 -37.14 20.73
C PHE A 385 -25.27 -35.83 20.36
N ASP A 386 -25.62 -35.02 21.35
CA ASP A 386 -26.29 -33.72 21.21
C ASP A 386 -25.46 -32.53 21.69
N LYS A 387 -24.30 -32.78 22.31
CA LYS A 387 -23.35 -31.74 22.73
C LYS A 387 -21.89 -32.16 22.50
N LEU A 388 -21.04 -31.15 22.40
CA LEU A 388 -19.59 -31.29 22.31
C LEU A 388 -18.91 -30.39 23.34
N SER A 389 -17.91 -30.91 24.04
CA SER A 389 -17.11 -30.16 25.00
C SER A 389 -15.61 -30.20 24.65
N PHE A 390 -14.94 -29.07 24.83
CA PHE A 390 -13.53 -28.86 24.51
C PHE A 390 -12.95 -27.76 25.41
N LYS A 391 -11.63 -27.53 25.36
CA LYS A 391 -10.99 -26.39 26.03
C LYS A 391 -10.34 -25.45 25.03
N ILE A 392 -10.34 -24.15 25.35
CA ILE A 392 -9.52 -23.12 24.71
C ILE A 392 -8.64 -22.50 25.81
N ASP A 393 -7.31 -22.56 25.66
CA ASP A 393 -6.34 -22.02 26.63
C ASP A 393 -6.59 -22.52 28.07
N GLY A 394 -7.00 -23.78 28.19
CA GLY A 394 -7.34 -24.42 29.46
C GLY A 394 -8.76 -24.14 29.99
N VAL A 395 -9.49 -23.18 29.41
CA VAL A 395 -10.88 -22.85 29.76
C VAL A 395 -11.85 -23.80 29.06
N SER A 396 -12.79 -24.38 29.81
CA SER A 396 -13.75 -25.37 29.31
C SER A 396 -14.96 -24.73 28.64
N TYR A 397 -15.33 -25.26 27.48
CA TYR A 397 -16.55 -24.91 26.74
C TYR A 397 -17.37 -26.16 26.45
N GLU A 398 -18.70 -26.00 26.46
CA GLU A 398 -19.68 -27.01 26.04
C GLU A 398 -20.64 -26.35 25.06
N ILE A 399 -20.72 -26.85 23.83
CA ILE A 399 -21.63 -26.39 22.79
C ILE A 399 -22.71 -27.43 22.54
N THR A 400 -23.91 -26.96 22.22
CA THR A 400 -24.99 -27.80 21.72
C THR A 400 -24.80 -28.04 20.23
N ILE A 401 -24.94 -29.30 19.78
CA ILE A 401 -24.80 -29.74 18.39
C ILE A 401 -26.06 -30.47 17.91
N GLY A 402 -27.22 -29.91 18.26
CA GLY A 402 -28.53 -30.50 18.04
C GLY A 402 -29.51 -29.61 17.29
N THR A 403 -30.67 -30.17 16.92
CA THR A 403 -31.74 -29.48 16.20
C THR A 403 -32.94 -29.17 17.10
N GLY A 404 -33.55 -28.00 16.88
CA GLY A 404 -34.78 -27.55 17.54
C GLY A 404 -34.64 -27.17 19.02
N THR A 405 -35.76 -26.82 19.65
CA THR A 405 -35.83 -26.28 21.03
C THR A 405 -35.51 -27.30 22.13
N ALA A 406 -35.45 -28.59 21.80
CA ALA A 406 -35.21 -29.69 22.74
C ALA A 406 -33.79 -30.30 22.60
N ASN A 407 -32.89 -29.69 21.82
CA ASN A 407 -31.51 -30.13 21.60
C ASN A 407 -31.40 -31.62 21.22
N LYS A 408 -32.08 -32.04 20.14
CA LYS A 408 -31.98 -33.43 19.66
C LYS A 408 -30.71 -33.63 18.83
N PRO A 409 -30.02 -34.80 18.91
CA PRO A 409 -28.87 -35.09 18.05
C PRO A 409 -29.18 -34.85 16.57
N VAL A 410 -28.19 -34.39 15.80
CA VAL A 410 -28.27 -34.38 14.34
C VAL A 410 -28.26 -35.82 13.84
N THR A 411 -29.31 -36.21 13.10
CA THR A 411 -29.53 -37.60 12.64
C THR A 411 -29.56 -37.75 11.12
N THR A 412 -29.06 -36.76 10.39
CA THR A 412 -29.13 -36.72 8.93
C THR A 412 -27.73 -36.76 8.33
N THR A 413 -27.15 -35.61 7.97
CA THR A 413 -25.90 -35.50 7.21
C THR A 413 -24.78 -34.85 8.01
N TYR A 414 -23.54 -35.04 7.59
CA TYR A 414 -22.38 -34.33 8.15
C TYR A 414 -22.43 -32.80 7.90
N ALA A 415 -23.08 -32.36 6.82
CA ALA A 415 -23.31 -30.93 6.57
C ALA A 415 -24.25 -30.31 7.62
N ASP A 416 -25.31 -31.02 8.01
CA ASP A 416 -26.20 -30.60 9.09
C ASP A 416 -25.47 -30.55 10.44
N LEU A 417 -24.53 -31.48 10.66
CA LEU A 417 -23.68 -31.49 11.85
C LEU A 417 -22.71 -30.30 11.87
N LYS A 418 -22.09 -29.94 10.74
CA LYS A 418 -21.27 -28.71 10.60
C LYS A 418 -22.08 -27.49 11.01
N ALA A 419 -23.30 -27.35 10.46
CA ALA A 419 -24.18 -26.23 10.75
C ALA A 419 -24.54 -26.17 12.25
N ALA A 420 -24.84 -27.31 12.87
CA ALA A 420 -25.13 -27.37 14.30
C ALA A 420 -23.92 -27.01 15.18
N ILE A 421 -22.72 -27.48 14.83
CA ILE A 421 -21.46 -27.12 15.52
C ILE A 421 -21.21 -25.60 15.41
N GLN A 422 -21.33 -25.04 14.21
CA GLN A 422 -21.13 -23.61 13.98
C GLN A 422 -22.12 -22.76 14.80
N ALA A 423 -23.40 -23.15 14.83
CA ALA A 423 -24.40 -22.49 15.64
C ALA A 423 -24.09 -22.59 17.15
N GLY A 424 -23.60 -23.74 17.61
CA GLY A 424 -23.17 -23.97 18.98
C GLY A 424 -22.00 -23.08 19.40
N LEU A 425 -20.99 -22.92 18.54
CA LEU A 425 -19.87 -21.99 18.75
C LEU A 425 -20.34 -20.54 18.86
N THR A 426 -21.15 -20.07 17.91
CA THR A 426 -21.70 -18.72 17.90
C THR A 426 -22.53 -18.43 19.15
N ALA A 427 -23.35 -19.39 19.60
CA ALA A 427 -24.16 -19.24 20.82
C ALA A 427 -23.32 -19.11 22.11
N LYS A 428 -22.06 -19.53 22.09
CA LYS A 428 -21.09 -19.34 23.19
C LYS A 428 -20.19 -18.11 23.01
N GLY A 429 -20.43 -17.29 21.98
CA GLY A 429 -19.62 -16.12 21.67
C GLY A 429 -18.25 -16.46 21.08
N LEU A 430 -18.06 -17.68 20.57
CA LEU A 430 -16.81 -18.17 19.98
C LEU A 430 -16.80 -17.94 18.46
N THR A 431 -17.02 -16.71 18.02
CA THR A 431 -17.09 -16.35 16.59
C THR A 431 -15.72 -16.31 15.91
N ASP A 432 -14.65 -16.31 16.69
CA ASP A 432 -13.25 -16.30 16.26
C ASP A 432 -12.64 -17.71 16.12
N VAL A 433 -13.42 -18.76 16.39
CA VAL A 433 -13.03 -20.15 16.14
C VAL A 433 -13.44 -20.54 14.71
N VAL A 434 -12.45 -20.80 13.87
CA VAL A 434 -12.64 -21.29 12.49
C VAL A 434 -12.98 -22.78 12.53
N LEU A 435 -14.08 -23.15 11.86
CA LEU A 435 -14.57 -24.52 11.71
C LEU A 435 -14.41 -25.02 10.27
N THR A 436 -13.48 -25.94 10.06
CA THR A 436 -13.24 -26.57 8.74
C THR A 436 -13.79 -28.00 8.74
N GLN A 437 -14.63 -28.34 7.76
CA GLN A 437 -15.08 -29.71 7.52
C GLN A 437 -14.17 -30.34 6.47
N ASN A 438 -13.51 -31.45 6.82
CA ASN A 438 -12.72 -32.22 5.86
C ASN A 438 -13.49 -33.47 5.46
N ILE A 439 -13.96 -33.49 4.21
CA ILE A 439 -14.85 -34.52 3.68
C ILE A 439 -14.10 -35.85 3.56
N GLY A 440 -14.66 -36.92 4.15
CA GLY A 440 -14.11 -38.28 4.07
C GLY A 440 -12.75 -38.49 4.72
N ALA A 441 -12.26 -37.54 5.52
CA ALA A 441 -10.89 -37.52 6.04
C ALA A 441 -10.59 -38.57 7.13
N TYR A 442 -11.61 -39.17 7.76
CA TYR A 442 -11.41 -40.17 8.80
C TYR A 442 -11.85 -41.56 8.34
N THR A 443 -10.89 -42.45 8.15
CA THR A 443 -11.14 -43.85 7.78
C THR A 443 -11.34 -44.71 9.02
N TYR A 444 -12.35 -45.59 9.01
CA TYR A 444 -12.61 -46.56 10.08
C TYR A 444 -13.18 -47.86 9.51
N TYR A 445 -13.11 -48.94 10.29
CA TYR A 445 -13.80 -50.20 9.99
C TYR A 445 -15.09 -50.28 10.81
N SER A 446 -16.23 -50.50 10.16
CA SER A 446 -17.50 -50.77 10.85
C SER A 446 -17.55 -52.18 11.43
N ARG A 447 -18.56 -52.47 12.27
CA ARG A 447 -18.69 -53.79 12.95
C ARG A 447 -18.86 -54.99 12.01
N ASP A 448 -19.32 -54.76 10.78
CA ASP A 448 -19.38 -55.76 9.71
C ASP A 448 -18.03 -55.97 8.98
N GLY A 449 -16.96 -55.30 9.42
CA GLY A 449 -15.63 -55.40 8.84
C GLY A 449 -15.42 -54.58 7.56
N VAL A 450 -16.40 -53.77 7.15
CA VAL A 450 -16.31 -52.92 5.96
C VAL A 450 -15.56 -51.62 6.30
N GLN A 451 -14.59 -51.24 5.47
CA GLN A 451 -13.93 -49.95 5.59
C GLN A 451 -14.85 -48.84 5.09
N ARG A 452 -15.00 -47.78 5.88
CA ARG A 452 -15.81 -46.59 5.55
C ARG A 452 -15.05 -45.33 5.93
N THR A 453 -15.55 -44.20 5.45
CA THR A 453 -15.04 -42.86 5.79
C THR A 453 -16.09 -42.06 6.53
N ALA A 454 -15.62 -41.12 7.37
CA ALA A 454 -16.41 -40.12 8.06
C ALA A 454 -15.76 -38.76 7.84
N ASP A 455 -16.58 -37.70 7.87
CA ASP A 455 -16.06 -36.34 7.85
C ASP A 455 -15.44 -35.99 9.21
N THR A 456 -14.43 -35.13 9.17
CA THR A 456 -13.86 -34.54 10.37
C THR A 456 -14.17 -33.05 10.43
N PHE A 457 -14.21 -32.50 11.64
CA PHE A 457 -14.42 -31.09 11.89
C PHE A 457 -13.27 -30.54 12.71
N THR A 458 -12.47 -29.66 12.13
CA THR A 458 -11.29 -29.05 12.75
C THR A 458 -11.64 -27.65 13.25
N PHE A 459 -11.35 -27.40 14.52
CA PHE A 459 -11.52 -26.15 15.23
C PHE A 459 -10.13 -25.52 15.36
N ALA A 460 -9.98 -24.29 14.90
CA ALA A 460 -8.74 -23.53 15.06
C ALA A 460 -9.06 -22.10 15.51
N LYS A 461 -8.24 -21.56 16.41
CA LYS A 461 -8.28 -20.16 16.81
C LYS A 461 -6.85 -19.64 16.88
N ALA A 462 -6.59 -18.53 16.19
CA ALA A 462 -5.26 -17.96 16.12
C ALA A 462 -4.74 -17.63 17.53
N GLY A 463 -3.54 -18.11 17.85
CA GLY A 463 -2.87 -17.85 19.11
C GLY A 463 -3.46 -18.51 20.35
N SER A 464 -4.37 -19.47 20.18
CA SER A 464 -4.95 -20.25 21.26
C SER A 464 -4.67 -21.74 21.10
N ILE A 465 -4.55 -22.43 22.23
CA ILE A 465 -4.40 -23.88 22.29
C ILE A 465 -5.77 -24.50 22.55
N LEU A 466 -6.31 -25.17 21.53
CA LEU A 466 -7.52 -25.97 21.67
C LEU A 466 -7.15 -27.40 22.06
N THR A 467 -7.80 -27.93 23.09
CA THR A 467 -7.52 -29.29 23.59
C THR A 467 -8.81 -30.05 23.88
N SER A 468 -8.70 -31.38 23.87
CA SER A 468 -9.79 -32.27 24.27
C SER A 468 -10.13 -32.12 25.76
N GLN A 469 -11.41 -32.29 26.11
CA GLN A 469 -11.84 -32.45 27.51
C GLN A 469 -11.53 -33.85 28.08
N GLY A 470 -11.00 -34.76 27.27
CA GLY A 470 -10.79 -36.17 27.62
C GLY A 470 -12.04 -37.01 27.41
N ALA A 471 -12.21 -38.08 28.22
CA ALA A 471 -13.39 -38.92 28.16
C ALA A 471 -14.67 -38.10 28.46
N GLY A 472 -15.63 -38.12 27.54
CA GLY A 472 -16.86 -37.31 27.65
C GLY A 472 -16.86 -36.02 26.82
N ALA A 473 -15.89 -35.84 25.91
CA ALA A 473 -15.92 -34.72 24.96
C ALA A 473 -17.20 -34.70 24.11
N TRP A 474 -17.62 -35.86 23.60
CA TRP A 474 -18.94 -36.03 22.99
C TRP A 474 -19.94 -36.46 24.04
N ILE A 475 -21.03 -35.71 24.18
CA ILE A 475 -22.02 -35.89 25.24
C ILE A 475 -23.36 -36.27 24.62
N ALA A 476 -23.93 -37.36 25.13
CA ALA A 476 -25.29 -37.79 24.84
C ALA A 476 -26.16 -37.47 26.05
N SER A 477 -26.85 -36.32 26.05
CA SER A 477 -27.58 -35.84 27.23
C SER A 477 -28.74 -36.76 27.65
N SER A 478 -29.23 -37.59 26.72
CA SER A 478 -30.25 -38.62 26.98
C SER A 478 -29.68 -39.98 27.42
N GLY A 479 -28.36 -40.08 27.60
CA GLY A 479 -27.64 -41.33 27.84
C GLY A 479 -27.21 -42.03 26.56
N LEU A 480 -26.17 -42.87 26.65
CA LEU A 480 -25.74 -43.73 25.55
C LEU A 480 -26.65 -44.96 25.45
N PRO A 481 -27.22 -45.28 24.28
CA PRO A 481 -27.98 -46.51 24.08
C PRO A 481 -27.10 -47.76 24.28
N ASP A 482 -27.69 -48.85 24.79
CA ASP A 482 -27.00 -50.15 24.98
C ASP A 482 -26.48 -50.74 23.65
N ASP A 483 -27.11 -50.37 22.53
CA ASP A 483 -26.77 -50.74 21.16
C ASP A 483 -26.00 -49.65 20.41
N ASN A 484 -25.35 -48.72 21.13
CA ASN A 484 -24.61 -47.62 20.51
C ASN A 484 -23.72 -48.10 19.34
N SER A 485 -24.02 -47.54 18.18
CA SER A 485 -23.40 -47.88 16.91
C SER A 485 -22.59 -46.71 16.35
N PHE A 486 -22.05 -45.85 17.22
CA PHE A 486 -21.17 -44.75 16.84
C PHE A 486 -19.83 -44.80 17.59
N GLY A 487 -18.76 -44.58 16.83
CA GLY A 487 -17.46 -44.17 17.35
C GLY A 487 -17.41 -42.65 17.39
N ALA A 488 -16.84 -42.10 18.46
CA ALA A 488 -16.65 -40.68 18.63
C ALA A 488 -15.18 -40.39 18.92
N THR A 489 -14.56 -39.58 18.08
CA THR A 489 -13.12 -39.32 18.10
C THR A 489 -12.87 -37.85 18.32
N VAL A 490 -11.85 -37.55 19.12
CA VAL A 490 -11.30 -36.20 19.32
C VAL A 490 -9.78 -36.32 19.25
N ILE A 491 -9.17 -35.54 18.34
CA ILE A 491 -7.75 -35.50 18.07
C ILE A 491 -7.29 -34.08 18.38
N THR A 492 -6.36 -33.93 19.32
CA THR A 492 -5.70 -32.65 19.58
C THR A 492 -4.42 -32.60 18.75
N ALA A 493 -4.27 -31.55 17.95
CA ALA A 493 -3.05 -31.33 17.21
C ALA A 493 -1.90 -30.95 18.15
N ASP A 494 -0.66 -31.22 17.74
CA ASP A 494 0.51 -30.75 18.47
C ASP A 494 0.49 -29.22 18.59
N THR A 495 0.97 -28.74 19.74
CA THR A 495 1.13 -27.30 19.96
C THR A 495 2.25 -26.78 19.06
N VAL A 496 1.89 -25.93 18.10
CA VAL A 496 2.84 -25.21 17.25
C VAL A 496 3.16 -23.90 17.94
N THR A 497 4.44 -23.68 18.24
CA THR A 497 4.90 -22.40 18.80
C THR A 497 5.58 -21.61 17.70
N THR A 498 5.02 -20.47 17.33
CA THR A 498 5.68 -19.53 16.40
C THR A 498 6.56 -18.58 17.21
N LYS A 499 7.76 -18.30 16.72
CA LYS A 499 8.56 -17.19 17.27
C LYS A 499 7.91 -15.87 16.84
N SER A 500 7.74 -14.94 17.77
CA SER A 500 7.37 -13.56 17.41
C SER A 500 8.52 -12.89 16.68
N GLN A 501 8.23 -12.01 15.73
CA GLN A 501 9.26 -11.32 14.96
C GLN A 501 9.99 -10.26 15.79
N ILE A 502 11.26 -9.99 15.45
CA ILE A 502 11.97 -8.79 15.91
C ILE A 502 11.40 -7.61 15.13
N THR A 503 10.77 -6.68 15.84
CA THR A 503 10.01 -5.56 15.24
C THR A 503 10.65 -4.23 15.59
N VAL A 504 10.60 -3.24 14.67
CA VAL A 504 10.88 -1.83 14.96
C VAL A 504 9.79 -0.95 14.35
N ASN A 505 9.52 0.21 14.96
CA ASN A 505 8.62 1.20 14.36
C ASN A 505 9.41 2.16 13.47
N VAL A 506 8.81 2.54 12.34
CA VAL A 506 9.39 3.46 11.37
C VAL A 506 8.41 4.61 11.15
N GLU A 507 8.88 5.85 11.23
CA GLU A 507 8.09 7.04 10.92
C GLU A 507 8.69 7.77 9.73
N LEU A 508 7.89 8.00 8.69
CA LEU A 508 8.30 8.70 7.47
C LEU A 508 7.50 9.99 7.33
N GLU A 509 8.18 11.10 7.08
CA GLU A 509 7.54 12.39 6.82
C GLU A 509 8.32 13.15 5.75
N LYS A 510 7.70 13.35 4.58
CA LYS A 510 8.28 14.09 3.43
C LYS A 510 9.74 13.71 3.09
N VAL A 511 10.06 12.43 3.14
CA VAL A 511 11.38 11.94 2.70
C VAL A 511 11.58 12.23 1.21
N GLY A 512 12.72 12.80 0.85
CA GLY A 512 13.03 13.34 -0.48
C GLY A 512 12.67 14.83 -0.67
N ARG A 513 12.02 15.49 0.30
CA ARG A 513 11.60 16.92 0.24
C ARG A 513 10.76 17.30 -0.99
N GLY A 514 10.08 16.34 -1.61
CA GLY A 514 9.31 16.53 -2.86
C GLY A 514 10.05 16.08 -4.12
N SER A 515 11.23 15.48 -3.98
CA SER A 515 11.97 14.73 -5.01
C SER A 515 12.24 13.30 -4.50
N ASP A 516 13.28 12.65 -4.98
CA ASP A 516 13.73 11.34 -4.53
C ASP A 516 14.54 11.44 -3.21
N GLY A 517 14.22 10.59 -2.24
CA GLY A 517 14.99 10.40 -1.01
C GLY A 517 15.93 9.21 -1.08
N GLY A 518 16.79 9.07 -0.07
CA GLY A 518 17.82 8.03 0.02
C GLY A 518 17.32 6.71 0.60
N ASP A 519 18.27 5.85 0.96
CA ASP A 519 18.04 4.54 1.55
C ASP A 519 17.67 4.62 3.04
N LEU A 520 16.80 3.71 3.50
CA LEU A 520 16.56 3.46 4.92
C LEU A 520 16.94 2.02 5.29
N THR A 521 18.02 1.88 6.07
CA THR A 521 18.49 0.59 6.60
C THR A 521 18.38 0.53 8.13
N ILE A 522 17.63 -0.43 8.67
CA ILE A 522 17.52 -0.64 10.12
C ILE A 522 17.77 -2.11 10.45
N GLY A 523 18.82 -2.42 11.21
CA GLY A 523 19.21 -3.81 11.43
C GLY A 523 20.25 -4.00 12.53
N GLY A 524 20.93 -5.14 12.49
CA GLY A 524 21.98 -5.53 13.43
C GLY A 524 23.36 -4.98 13.05
N MET A 525 24.20 -4.76 14.05
CA MET A 525 25.60 -4.35 13.89
C MET A 525 26.47 -5.42 13.21
N ALA A 526 26.13 -6.70 13.37
CA ALA A 526 26.78 -7.80 12.67
C ALA A 526 26.30 -7.85 11.21
N THR A 527 26.90 -7.02 10.35
CA THR A 527 26.55 -6.88 8.93
C THR A 527 27.80 -6.63 8.09
N ASP A 528 27.79 -7.08 6.84
CA ASP A 528 28.82 -6.76 5.83
C ASP A 528 28.40 -5.63 4.87
N GLY A 529 27.18 -5.09 5.05
CA GLY A 529 26.60 -4.03 4.23
C GLY A 529 25.99 -4.48 2.91
N ASN A 530 26.10 -5.74 2.51
CA ASN A 530 25.71 -6.19 1.16
C ASN A 530 24.22 -6.59 1.02
N ASN A 531 23.44 -6.52 2.09
CA ASN A 531 22.03 -6.96 2.15
C ASN A 531 21.77 -8.31 1.44
N LYS A 532 22.56 -9.33 1.81
CA LYS A 532 22.45 -10.72 1.31
C LYS A 532 22.11 -11.68 2.43
N TRP A 533 21.31 -12.69 2.11
CA TRP A 533 20.96 -13.80 3.00
C TRP A 533 22.10 -14.85 3.19
N ASP A 534 23.36 -14.41 3.33
CA ASP A 534 24.55 -15.27 3.45
C ASP A 534 25.43 -14.94 4.66
N PHE A 535 24.88 -14.19 5.63
CA PHE A 535 25.65 -13.83 6.81
C PHE A 535 25.53 -14.93 7.88
N SER A 536 26.67 -15.38 8.39
CA SER A 536 26.77 -16.37 9.46
C SER A 536 27.87 -15.91 10.41
N SER A 537 27.55 -14.91 11.24
CA SER A 537 28.46 -14.49 12.31
C SER A 537 28.41 -15.45 13.51
N SER A 538 27.24 -16.07 13.77
CA SER A 538 27.05 -17.15 14.75
C SER A 538 25.61 -17.68 14.68
N LYS A 539 25.38 -18.99 14.80
CA LYS A 539 24.02 -19.59 14.86
C LYS A 539 23.16 -19.15 16.06
N THR A 540 23.71 -18.39 16.99
CA THR A 540 23.06 -18.01 18.26
C THR A 540 22.68 -16.55 18.35
N LEU A 541 23.13 -15.69 17.42
CA LEU A 541 22.85 -14.27 17.44
C LEU A 541 21.83 -13.94 16.35
N GLU A 542 20.88 -13.07 16.69
CA GLU A 542 19.93 -12.51 15.73
C GLU A 542 20.68 -11.46 14.89
N GLU A 543 20.51 -11.45 13.58
CA GLU A 543 21.39 -10.70 12.66
C GLU A 543 20.73 -9.43 12.07
N GLY A 544 19.46 -9.19 12.38
CA GLY A 544 18.73 -8.01 11.93
C GLY A 544 17.29 -7.99 12.42
N VAL A 545 16.53 -7.01 11.92
CA VAL A 545 15.12 -6.81 12.22
C VAL A 545 14.28 -7.57 11.18
N GLU A 546 13.18 -8.18 11.63
CA GLU A 546 12.34 -9.04 10.79
C GLU A 546 11.02 -8.36 10.39
N LYS A 547 10.57 -7.36 11.16
CA LYS A 547 9.33 -6.63 10.89
C LYS A 547 9.47 -5.12 11.06
N PHE A 548 8.98 -4.36 10.08
CA PHE A 548 8.84 -2.90 10.17
C PHE A 548 7.36 -2.52 10.29
N ASN A 549 7.02 -1.73 11.31
CA ASN A 549 5.75 -1.02 11.41
C ASN A 549 5.96 0.40 10.90
N VAL A 550 5.66 0.65 9.62
CA VAL A 550 5.83 1.94 8.95
C VAL A 550 4.59 2.80 9.15
N LYS A 551 4.80 4.05 9.58
CA LYS A 551 3.78 5.07 9.71
C LYS A 551 4.17 6.29 8.89
N VAL A 552 3.34 6.68 7.93
CA VAL A 552 3.59 7.81 7.04
C VAL A 552 2.79 9.03 7.48
N SER A 553 3.44 10.19 7.52
CA SER A 553 2.86 11.49 7.90
C SER A 553 3.09 12.52 6.79
N GLY A 554 2.22 13.53 6.73
CA GLY A 554 2.30 14.62 5.76
C GLY A 554 0.97 14.93 5.08
N ASP A 555 0.91 16.06 4.38
CA ASP A 555 -0.19 16.42 3.49
C ASP A 555 -0.02 15.80 2.07
N ALA A 556 -0.99 16.04 1.17
CA ALA A 556 -1.01 15.47 -0.19
C ALA A 556 0.14 15.93 -1.10
N THR A 557 0.88 16.97 -0.71
CA THR A 557 2.09 17.45 -1.41
C THR A 557 3.38 17.00 -0.73
N GLN A 558 3.27 16.20 0.33
CA GLN A 558 4.36 15.78 1.20
C GLN A 558 4.51 14.25 1.21
N PHE A 559 4.44 13.63 0.03
CA PHE A 559 4.75 12.21 -0.10
C PHE A 559 6.16 11.89 0.41
N SER A 560 6.35 10.68 0.91
CA SER A 560 7.67 10.17 1.30
C SER A 560 8.19 9.23 0.21
N SER A 561 9.40 9.50 -0.27
CA SER A 561 10.05 8.72 -1.34
C SER A 561 11.37 8.14 -0.85
N LEU A 562 11.47 6.81 -0.81
CA LEU A 562 12.66 6.05 -0.42
C LEU A 562 13.28 5.37 -1.64
N ALA A 563 14.61 5.35 -1.71
CA ALA A 563 15.34 4.53 -2.67
C ALA A 563 15.22 3.04 -2.32
N SER A 564 15.47 2.68 -1.06
CA SER A 564 15.21 1.32 -0.54
C SER A 564 14.72 1.32 0.91
N LEU A 565 14.03 0.25 1.29
CA LEU A 565 13.64 -0.03 2.66
C LEU A 565 14.11 -1.43 3.05
N GLN A 566 15.10 -1.53 3.93
CA GLN A 566 15.74 -2.81 4.22
C GLN A 566 16.18 -2.98 5.67
N SER A 567 16.35 -4.25 6.06
CA SER A 567 17.12 -4.63 7.24
C SER A 567 18.44 -5.26 6.82
N THR A 568 19.43 -5.28 7.72
CA THR A 568 20.73 -5.88 7.45
C THR A 568 20.61 -7.37 7.14
N ASN A 569 21.54 -7.90 6.33
CA ASN A 569 21.63 -9.33 6.00
C ASN A 569 20.33 -9.93 5.43
N ASN A 570 19.51 -9.12 4.76
CA ASN A 570 18.24 -9.54 4.19
C ASN A 570 17.30 -10.19 5.23
N THR A 571 17.27 -9.71 6.47
CA THR A 571 16.44 -10.31 7.54
C THR A 571 14.99 -9.86 7.53
N LEU A 572 14.65 -8.78 6.81
CA LEU A 572 13.29 -8.22 6.78
C LEU A 572 12.32 -9.20 6.13
N GLN A 573 11.21 -9.50 6.79
CA GLN A 573 10.20 -10.47 6.34
C GLN A 573 8.82 -9.83 6.19
N THR A 574 8.51 -8.84 7.03
CA THR A 574 7.20 -8.22 7.08
C THR A 574 7.30 -6.69 7.13
N VAL A 575 6.53 -6.00 6.30
CA VAL A 575 6.35 -4.55 6.35
C VAL A 575 4.87 -4.25 6.45
N VAL A 576 4.47 -3.53 7.50
CA VAL A 576 3.09 -3.04 7.67
C VAL A 576 3.10 -1.53 7.52
N VAL A 577 2.27 -0.99 6.63
CA VAL A 577 2.20 0.44 6.34
C VAL A 577 0.87 1.01 6.82
N THR A 578 0.93 2.12 7.57
CA THR A 578 -0.24 2.83 8.08
C THR A 578 -0.08 4.34 7.91
N SER A 579 -1.20 5.06 7.85
CA SER A 579 -1.19 6.53 7.82
C SER A 579 -1.24 7.08 9.25
N ALA A 580 -0.49 8.15 9.52
CA ALA A 580 -0.73 8.95 10.70
C ALA A 580 -2.13 9.59 10.66
N SER A 581 -2.72 9.82 11.82
CA SER A 581 -4.06 10.43 11.93
C SER A 581 -4.10 11.77 11.17
N GLY A 582 -4.97 11.86 10.15
CA GLY A 582 -5.15 13.04 9.33
C GLY A 582 -4.13 13.23 8.20
N SER A 583 -3.18 12.31 8.02
CA SER A 583 -2.22 12.35 6.92
C SER A 583 -2.89 12.01 5.58
N LYS A 584 -2.41 12.67 4.53
CA LYS A 584 -2.81 12.45 3.13
C LYS A 584 -1.60 12.19 2.22
N ALA A 585 -0.46 11.88 2.82
CA ALA A 585 0.79 11.68 2.10
C ALA A 585 0.82 10.29 1.46
N ASP A 586 1.32 10.23 0.24
CA ASP A 586 1.63 9.00 -0.48
C ASP A 586 2.99 8.43 -0.04
N LEU A 587 3.24 7.17 -0.37
CA LEU A 587 4.50 6.47 -0.10
C LEU A 587 5.08 5.90 -1.40
N VAL A 588 6.37 6.14 -1.63
CA VAL A 588 7.14 5.51 -2.70
C VAL A 588 8.30 4.72 -2.09
N ILE A 589 8.40 3.45 -2.42
CA ILE A 589 9.55 2.58 -2.14
C ILE A 589 10.11 2.10 -3.47
N GLY A 590 11.31 2.55 -3.80
CA GLY A 590 11.96 2.31 -5.07
C GLY A 590 11.82 3.48 -6.04
N ASN A 591 12.48 4.59 -5.72
CA ASN A 591 12.50 5.77 -6.58
C ASN A 591 13.64 5.71 -7.62
N HIS A 592 13.92 6.80 -8.35
CA HIS A 592 14.92 6.77 -9.44
C HIS A 592 16.37 6.55 -8.95
N ASN A 593 16.62 6.70 -7.65
CA ASN A 593 17.94 6.53 -7.03
C ASN A 593 18.19 5.11 -6.50
N THR A 594 17.22 4.20 -6.64
CA THR A 594 17.39 2.80 -6.25
C THR A 594 18.63 2.22 -6.94
N GLU A 595 19.66 1.85 -6.17
CA GLU A 595 20.85 1.21 -6.73
C GLU A 595 20.54 -0.25 -7.15
N GLY A 596 20.97 -0.63 -8.37
CA GLY A 596 20.62 -1.92 -8.99
C GLY A 596 19.36 -1.85 -9.86
N ASP A 597 18.82 -3.00 -10.29
CA ASP A 597 17.52 -3.01 -10.96
C ASP A 597 16.46 -2.46 -9.98
N ILE A 598 15.63 -1.51 -10.44
CA ILE A 598 14.60 -0.78 -9.66
C ILE A 598 13.70 -1.68 -8.77
N THR A 599 13.60 -2.97 -9.08
CA THR A 599 12.84 -3.97 -8.30
C THR A 599 13.50 -4.35 -6.98
N ASN A 600 14.78 -4.04 -6.72
CA ASN A 600 15.44 -4.41 -5.46
C ASN A 600 15.15 -3.48 -4.27
N ALA A 601 14.32 -2.44 -4.44
CA ALA A 601 14.02 -1.48 -3.37
C ALA A 601 13.40 -2.12 -2.12
N LEU A 602 12.57 -3.15 -2.32
CA LEU A 602 12.10 -4.06 -1.28
C LEU A 602 12.42 -5.51 -1.67
N LYS A 603 13.49 -6.06 -1.11
CA LYS A 603 14.03 -7.38 -1.47
C LYS A 603 13.60 -8.46 -0.48
N ASP A 604 13.09 -9.58 -1.00
CA ASP A 604 12.76 -10.83 -0.27
C ASP A 604 11.90 -10.64 0.99
N VAL A 605 11.03 -9.64 0.99
CA VAL A 605 9.99 -9.46 2.01
C VAL A 605 8.82 -10.37 1.64
N ARG A 606 8.35 -11.14 2.62
CA ARG A 606 7.28 -12.10 2.42
C ARG A 606 5.90 -11.44 2.49
N ASP A 607 5.72 -10.59 3.49
CA ASP A 607 4.44 -9.99 3.81
C ASP A 607 4.55 -8.46 3.73
N PHE A 608 3.98 -7.85 2.69
CA PHE A 608 3.80 -6.39 2.60
C PHE A 608 2.31 -6.09 2.79
N ASP A 609 1.96 -5.36 3.84
CA ASP A 609 0.58 -5.05 4.19
C ASP A 609 0.38 -3.54 4.35
N ALA A 610 -0.18 -2.92 3.32
CA ALA A 610 -0.64 -1.54 3.30
C ALA A 610 -2.18 -1.46 3.28
N SER A 611 -2.90 -2.52 3.63
CA SER A 611 -4.38 -2.55 3.58
C SER A 611 -5.05 -1.50 4.48
N ALA A 612 -4.37 -1.06 5.54
CA ALA A 612 -4.80 0.02 6.43
C ALA A 612 -4.28 1.41 6.01
N PHE A 613 -3.58 1.52 4.88
CA PHE A 613 -3.08 2.77 4.31
C PHE A 613 -4.12 3.35 3.35
N ALA A 614 -4.46 4.63 3.54
CA ALA A 614 -5.58 5.25 2.82
C ALA A 614 -5.17 6.02 1.56
N ASN A 615 -3.87 6.22 1.34
CA ASN A 615 -3.33 7.01 0.23
C ASN A 615 -2.51 6.10 -0.71
N ASN A 616 -1.90 6.67 -1.74
CA ASN A 616 -1.26 5.86 -2.77
C ASN A 616 0.10 5.30 -2.30
N VAL A 617 0.38 4.07 -2.67
CA VAL A 617 1.67 3.38 -2.51
C VAL A 617 2.22 3.05 -3.88
N THR A 618 3.46 3.47 -4.16
CA THR A 618 4.26 2.91 -5.25
C THR A 618 5.33 2.01 -4.66
N LEU A 619 5.28 0.71 -4.98
CA LEU A 619 6.19 -0.30 -4.48
C LEU A 619 6.92 -1.00 -5.63
N ASN A 620 8.25 -0.96 -5.59
CA ASN A 620 9.09 -1.81 -6.42
C ASN A 620 9.73 -2.89 -5.55
N ALA A 621 9.51 -4.16 -5.91
CA ALA A 621 9.91 -5.29 -5.08
C ALA A 621 10.48 -6.47 -5.90
N HIS A 622 11.34 -7.24 -5.26
CA HIS A 622 12.01 -8.38 -5.87
C HIS A 622 12.08 -9.54 -4.88
N VAL A 623 11.50 -10.66 -5.26
CA VAL A 623 11.67 -11.95 -4.59
C VAL A 623 12.80 -12.68 -5.31
N SER A 624 14.02 -12.50 -4.82
CA SER A 624 15.25 -13.04 -5.39
C SER A 624 15.36 -14.56 -5.17
N ASP A 625 16.44 -15.17 -5.66
CA ASP A 625 16.75 -16.58 -5.40
C ASP A 625 17.14 -16.87 -3.94
N GLU A 626 17.56 -15.85 -3.19
CA GLU A 626 17.85 -15.95 -1.76
C GLU A 626 16.61 -16.35 -0.94
N SER A 627 15.40 -16.01 -1.41
CA SER A 627 14.13 -16.39 -0.79
C SER A 627 13.96 -17.90 -0.61
N VAL A 628 14.57 -18.70 -1.51
CA VAL A 628 14.59 -20.16 -1.36
C VAL A 628 15.27 -20.56 -0.06
N ALA A 629 16.49 -20.09 0.19
CA ALA A 629 17.23 -20.42 1.41
C ALA A 629 16.62 -19.77 2.67
N LYS A 630 15.96 -18.62 2.51
CA LYS A 630 15.35 -17.84 3.60
C LYS A 630 14.06 -18.46 4.12
N TYR A 631 13.17 -18.88 3.23
CA TYR A 631 11.81 -19.29 3.62
C TYR A 631 11.50 -20.75 3.31
N MET A 632 12.09 -21.33 2.27
CA MET A 632 11.68 -22.63 1.74
C MET A 632 12.68 -23.71 2.13
N LYS A 633 12.42 -24.41 3.24
CA LYS A 633 13.26 -25.52 3.66
C LYS A 633 13.07 -26.68 2.69
N LEU A 634 14.12 -27.04 1.96
CA LEU A 634 14.10 -28.05 0.87
C LEU A 634 13.82 -29.50 1.31
N LYS A 635 13.36 -29.73 2.55
CA LYS A 635 13.08 -31.06 3.07
C LYS A 635 11.84 -30.98 3.96
N ASP A 636 10.77 -31.61 3.50
CA ASP A 636 9.61 -31.98 4.29
C ASP A 636 10.08 -32.73 5.55
N GLU A 637 10.28 -32.03 6.67
CA GLU A 637 10.70 -32.67 7.93
C GLU A 637 9.54 -33.41 8.60
N SER A 638 8.33 -33.32 8.05
CA SER A 638 7.11 -33.95 8.58
C SER A 638 6.45 -34.83 7.52
N THR A 639 6.58 -36.15 7.67
CA THR A 639 5.91 -37.16 6.80
C THR A 639 4.39 -37.04 6.76
N ASP A 640 3.81 -36.30 7.72
CA ASP A 640 2.36 -36.25 7.95
C ASP A 640 1.75 -34.87 7.61
N ALA A 641 2.53 -33.90 7.11
CA ALA A 641 2.00 -32.58 6.71
C ALA A 641 2.97 -31.79 5.79
N PRO A 642 3.05 -32.14 4.49
CA PRO A 642 3.93 -31.48 3.50
C PRO A 642 3.62 -30.00 3.24
N ALA A 643 2.52 -29.46 3.77
CA ALA A 643 2.15 -28.05 3.57
C ALA A 643 2.69 -27.11 4.66
N LYS A 644 3.46 -27.63 5.65
CA LYS A 644 3.90 -26.85 6.82
C LYS A 644 5.17 -26.01 6.59
N ASP A 645 5.90 -26.29 5.53
CA ASP A 645 7.12 -25.58 5.09
C ASP A 645 6.89 -24.70 3.86
N ASN A 646 5.65 -24.60 3.38
CA ASN A 646 5.27 -23.62 2.35
C ASN A 646 5.53 -22.18 2.84
N ALA A 647 6.23 -21.42 2.01
CA ALA A 647 6.44 -20.00 2.08
C ALA A 647 5.36 -19.26 1.28
N ASN A 648 4.39 -18.72 1.99
CA ASN A 648 3.33 -17.90 1.40
C ASN A 648 3.73 -16.43 1.42
N PHE A 649 3.81 -15.79 0.24
CA PHE A 649 4.03 -14.35 0.09
C PHE A 649 2.70 -13.65 -0.14
N ALA A 650 2.51 -12.49 0.51
CA ALA A 650 1.28 -11.71 0.44
C ALA A 650 1.58 -10.21 0.36
N TYR A 651 1.09 -9.56 -0.69
CA TYR A 651 1.27 -8.13 -0.95
C TYR A 651 -0.12 -7.50 -1.04
N ASN A 652 -0.54 -6.83 0.03
CA ASN A 652 -1.87 -6.26 0.18
C ASN A 652 -1.80 -4.74 0.22
N PHE A 653 -2.67 -4.10 -0.52
CA PHE A 653 -2.73 -2.66 -0.72
C PHE A 653 -4.09 -2.10 -0.27
N GLY A 654 -4.18 -0.77 -0.27
CA GLY A 654 -5.17 -0.02 0.49
C GLY A 654 -6.39 0.39 -0.34
N ALA A 655 -6.86 1.60 -0.09
CA ALA A 655 -7.92 2.25 -0.87
C ALA A 655 -7.39 3.33 -1.82
N GLY A 656 -6.07 3.48 -1.93
CA GLY A 656 -5.39 4.43 -2.80
C GLY A 656 -5.24 3.88 -4.21
N ASN A 657 -4.84 4.72 -5.16
CA ASN A 657 -4.44 4.26 -6.50
C ASN A 657 -2.99 3.75 -6.42
N ASP A 658 -2.84 2.48 -6.09
CA ASP A 658 -1.58 1.85 -5.75
C ASP A 658 -0.85 1.33 -6.99
N THR A 659 0.48 1.23 -6.92
CA THR A 659 1.32 0.72 -8.02
C THR A 659 2.30 -0.30 -7.47
N LEU A 660 2.22 -1.54 -7.97
CA LEU A 660 3.16 -2.61 -7.68
C LEU A 660 3.98 -2.94 -8.93
N ASN A 661 5.31 -2.94 -8.80
CA ASN A 661 6.23 -3.54 -9.76
C ASN A 661 6.99 -4.67 -9.07
N LEU A 662 6.66 -5.93 -9.39
CA LEU A 662 7.21 -7.11 -8.74
C LEU A 662 7.98 -7.99 -9.73
N ASN A 663 9.21 -8.35 -9.38
CA ASN A 663 9.93 -9.44 -10.03
C ASN A 663 10.08 -10.64 -9.09
N ILE A 664 9.88 -11.85 -9.61
CA ILE A 664 10.06 -13.11 -8.88
C ILE A 664 11.12 -13.95 -9.60
N SER A 665 12.21 -14.29 -8.92
CA SER A 665 13.24 -15.17 -9.46
C SER A 665 12.68 -16.54 -9.84
N LYS A 666 13.10 -17.06 -11.01
CA LYS A 666 12.76 -18.42 -11.47
C LYS A 666 13.15 -19.50 -10.46
N ALA A 667 14.16 -19.26 -9.62
CA ALA A 667 14.62 -20.21 -8.61
C ALA A 667 13.54 -20.54 -7.56
N ASN A 668 12.63 -19.59 -7.28
CA ASN A 668 11.52 -19.79 -6.34
C ASN A 668 10.47 -20.78 -6.87
N LEU A 669 10.43 -20.99 -8.19
CA LEU A 669 9.50 -21.87 -8.88
C LEU A 669 10.19 -23.13 -9.43
N ALA A 670 11.52 -23.16 -9.49
CA ALA A 670 12.31 -24.29 -9.99
C ALA A 670 12.26 -25.51 -9.04
N THR A 671 12.61 -26.69 -9.56
CA THR A 671 12.60 -27.97 -8.82
C THR A 671 13.44 -27.94 -7.54
N ALA A 672 12.91 -28.45 -6.43
CA ALA A 672 13.65 -28.63 -5.19
C ALA A 672 14.43 -29.96 -5.20
N GLY A 673 15.76 -29.90 -5.22
CA GLY A 673 16.63 -30.94 -4.66
C GLY A 673 16.34 -32.43 -4.95
N GLY A 674 15.80 -32.78 -6.14
CA GLY A 674 15.52 -34.16 -6.54
C GLY A 674 14.04 -34.53 -6.67
N THR A 675 13.11 -33.59 -6.43
CA THR A 675 11.68 -33.73 -6.77
C THR A 675 11.39 -33.13 -8.15
N THR A 676 10.22 -33.47 -8.72
CA THR A 676 9.74 -32.91 -9.98
C THR A 676 8.82 -31.69 -9.80
N THR A 677 8.48 -31.29 -8.57
CA THR A 677 7.54 -30.21 -8.24
C THR A 677 8.13 -29.22 -7.22
N ARG A 678 7.60 -27.98 -7.19
CA ARG A 678 7.92 -26.96 -6.19
C ARG A 678 6.68 -26.28 -5.63
N GLU A 679 5.99 -26.96 -4.73
CA GLU A 679 4.75 -26.54 -4.07
C GLU A 679 4.94 -25.52 -2.94
N ASP A 680 6.18 -25.38 -2.43
CA ASP A 680 6.46 -24.58 -1.24
C ASP A 680 6.34 -23.07 -1.45
N PHE A 681 6.28 -22.56 -2.69
CA PHE A 681 6.17 -21.12 -2.92
C PHE A 681 4.73 -20.77 -3.28
N SER A 682 4.19 -19.68 -2.72
CA SER A 682 2.99 -19.04 -3.27
C SER A 682 3.10 -17.53 -3.19
N MET A 683 2.45 -16.83 -4.11
CA MET A 683 2.35 -15.37 -4.12
C MET A 683 0.90 -14.96 -4.31
N ALA A 684 0.39 -14.16 -3.36
CA ALA A 684 -0.92 -13.53 -3.46
C ALA A 684 -0.77 -12.01 -3.43
N ILE A 685 -1.35 -11.34 -4.43
CA ILE A 685 -1.39 -9.88 -4.53
C ILE A 685 -2.86 -9.46 -4.42
N GLY A 686 -3.15 -8.53 -3.51
CA GLY A 686 -4.43 -7.83 -3.42
C GLY A 686 -4.22 -6.34 -3.56
N ALA A 687 -4.62 -5.74 -4.68
CA ALA A 687 -4.40 -4.31 -4.92
C ALA A 687 -5.40 -3.41 -4.15
N GLY A 688 -6.60 -3.93 -3.89
CA GLY A 688 -7.51 -3.35 -2.90
C GLY A 688 -8.61 -2.55 -3.56
N ALA A 689 -8.80 -1.30 -3.17
CA ALA A 689 -9.71 -0.39 -3.85
C ALA A 689 -8.92 0.81 -4.39
N GLY A 690 -9.39 1.44 -5.46
CA GLY A 690 -8.64 2.46 -6.18
C GLY A 690 -8.38 1.99 -7.60
N ASN A 691 -7.83 2.88 -8.44
CA ASN A 691 -7.41 2.52 -9.79
C ASN A 691 -5.95 2.09 -9.74
N ASP A 692 -5.73 0.80 -9.52
CA ASP A 692 -4.44 0.23 -9.21
C ASP A 692 -3.66 -0.19 -10.46
N LYS A 693 -2.34 -0.25 -10.32
CA LYS A 693 -1.44 -0.72 -11.38
C LYS A 693 -0.54 -1.84 -10.86
N VAL A 694 -0.81 -3.07 -11.27
CA VAL A 694 -0.03 -4.25 -10.89
C VAL A 694 0.79 -4.74 -12.07
N THR A 695 2.12 -4.68 -11.98
CA THR A 695 3.04 -5.27 -12.96
C THR A 695 3.85 -6.37 -12.30
N VAL A 696 3.77 -7.58 -12.83
CA VAL A 696 4.53 -8.75 -12.36
C VAL A 696 5.38 -9.34 -13.47
N GLN A 697 6.54 -9.88 -13.11
CA GLN A 697 7.43 -10.61 -14.02
C GLN A 697 8.12 -11.76 -13.28
N ILE A 698 8.39 -12.85 -13.99
CA ILE A 698 9.21 -13.96 -13.48
C ILE A 698 10.61 -13.92 -14.11
N GLY A 699 11.62 -13.59 -13.31
CA GLY A 699 13.02 -13.50 -13.71
C GLY A 699 13.23 -12.46 -14.81
N ASP A 700 13.77 -12.89 -15.94
CA ASP A 700 13.98 -12.06 -17.15
C ASP A 700 12.76 -12.04 -18.10
N GLY A 701 11.62 -12.60 -17.67
CA GLY A 701 10.38 -12.72 -18.46
C GLY A 701 10.46 -13.76 -19.58
N LYS A 702 11.57 -14.51 -19.72
CA LYS A 702 11.73 -15.51 -20.79
C LYS A 702 11.45 -16.91 -20.30
N GLY A 703 10.71 -17.71 -21.06
CA GLY A 703 10.44 -19.10 -20.71
C GLY A 703 9.76 -19.89 -21.80
N VAL A 704 9.94 -21.20 -21.75
CA VAL A 704 9.24 -22.16 -22.61
C VAL A 704 8.52 -23.21 -21.77
N VAL A 705 7.51 -23.87 -22.35
CA VAL A 705 6.64 -24.82 -21.65
C VAL A 705 7.36 -26.06 -21.07
N THR A 706 8.61 -26.30 -21.46
CA THR A 706 9.45 -27.38 -20.94
C THR A 706 10.31 -26.98 -19.75
N ASP A 707 10.39 -25.69 -19.43
CA ASP A 707 11.18 -25.22 -18.29
C ASP A 707 10.53 -25.68 -16.99
N ALA A 708 11.34 -26.21 -16.07
CA ALA A 708 10.83 -26.79 -14.83
C ALA A 708 10.07 -25.78 -13.96
N TRP A 709 10.54 -24.53 -13.92
CA TRP A 709 9.88 -23.45 -13.19
C TRP A 709 8.50 -23.09 -13.79
N PHE A 710 8.38 -23.16 -15.12
CA PHE A 710 7.12 -22.89 -15.84
C PHE A 710 6.11 -24.03 -15.62
N ILE A 711 6.58 -25.28 -15.70
CA ILE A 711 5.76 -26.46 -15.39
C ILE A 711 5.20 -26.35 -13.97
N ASN A 712 6.04 -25.96 -13.00
CA ASN A 712 5.62 -25.82 -11.61
C ASN A 712 4.63 -24.67 -11.40
N SER A 713 4.83 -23.50 -12.02
CA SER A 713 3.84 -22.40 -11.93
C SER A 713 2.47 -22.82 -12.50
N ASN A 714 2.47 -23.61 -13.58
CA ASN A 714 1.24 -24.12 -14.18
C ASN A 714 0.56 -25.24 -13.37
N LEU A 715 1.34 -26.19 -12.83
CA LEU A 715 0.80 -27.31 -12.03
C LEU A 715 0.26 -26.85 -10.68
N ASN A 716 0.98 -25.93 -10.02
CA ASN A 716 0.65 -25.53 -8.66
C ASN A 716 -0.38 -24.40 -8.60
N ARG A 717 -0.48 -23.57 -9.65
CA ARG A 717 -1.41 -22.42 -9.71
C ARG A 717 -1.33 -21.54 -8.45
N ASN A 718 -0.11 -21.33 -7.99
CA ASN A 718 0.25 -20.72 -6.70
C ASN A 718 0.58 -19.23 -6.80
N LEU A 719 0.35 -18.60 -7.96
CA LEU A 719 0.53 -17.17 -8.20
C LEU A 719 -0.82 -16.55 -8.54
N SER A 720 -1.25 -15.58 -7.72
CA SER A 720 -2.56 -14.93 -7.89
C SER A 720 -2.52 -13.43 -7.71
N ILE A 721 -3.31 -12.73 -8.51
CA ILE A 721 -3.58 -11.30 -8.44
C ILE A 721 -5.08 -11.10 -8.29
N ASN A 722 -5.48 -10.28 -7.33
CA ASN A 722 -6.81 -9.69 -7.23
C ASN A 722 -6.62 -8.18 -7.28
N ALA A 723 -7.05 -7.52 -8.36
CA ALA A 723 -6.87 -6.07 -8.48
C ALA A 723 -7.86 -5.35 -7.56
N GLY A 724 -9.14 -5.74 -7.61
CA GLY A 724 -10.08 -5.45 -6.54
C GLY A 724 -11.20 -4.53 -7.00
N ALA A 725 -11.27 -3.29 -6.54
CA ALA A 725 -12.36 -2.37 -6.93
C ALA A 725 -11.82 -1.04 -7.46
N GLY A 726 -12.20 -0.66 -8.67
CA GLY A 726 -11.72 0.53 -9.38
C GLY A 726 -11.33 0.16 -10.81
N ASP A 727 -10.89 1.12 -11.60
CA ASP A 727 -10.46 0.84 -12.98
C ASP A 727 -8.98 0.43 -12.98
N ASP A 728 -8.71 -0.86 -12.80
CA ASP A 728 -7.38 -1.41 -12.55
C ASP A 728 -6.61 -1.72 -13.83
N THR A 729 -5.29 -1.78 -13.73
CA THR A 729 -4.40 -2.23 -14.81
C THR A 729 -3.44 -3.31 -14.30
N VAL A 730 -3.62 -4.53 -14.79
CA VAL A 730 -2.75 -5.67 -14.48
C VAL A 730 -1.89 -6.00 -15.70
N SER A 731 -0.57 -6.18 -15.50
CA SER A 731 0.37 -6.60 -16.52
C SER A 731 1.23 -7.75 -16.00
N ALA A 732 0.91 -8.97 -16.43
CA ALA A 732 1.79 -10.11 -16.29
C ALA A 732 2.76 -10.13 -17.49
N LYS A 733 4.04 -9.86 -17.25
CA LYS A 733 5.02 -9.73 -18.33
C LYS A 733 5.78 -11.03 -18.55
N GLY A 734 5.83 -11.45 -19.81
CA GLY A 734 6.64 -12.58 -20.24
C GLY A 734 6.05 -13.92 -19.87
N ALA A 735 6.89 -14.95 -19.84
CA ALA A 735 6.45 -16.31 -19.62
C ALA A 735 6.00 -16.53 -18.17
N GLY A 736 4.90 -17.27 -18.00
CA GLY A 736 4.42 -17.66 -16.68
C GLY A 736 2.98 -18.13 -16.65
N THR A 737 2.50 -18.33 -15.44
CA THR A 737 1.13 -18.75 -15.18
C THR A 737 0.61 -18.02 -13.94
N TRP A 738 -0.35 -17.12 -14.16
CA TRP A 738 -1.01 -16.35 -13.11
C TRP A 738 -2.51 -16.63 -13.12
N THR A 739 -3.12 -16.60 -11.94
CA THR A 739 -4.58 -16.45 -11.80
C THR A 739 -4.87 -15.00 -11.49
N ILE A 740 -5.57 -14.31 -12.38
CA ILE A 740 -5.82 -12.87 -12.31
C ILE A 740 -7.32 -12.68 -12.18
N ALA A 741 -7.76 -12.09 -11.08
CA ALA A 741 -9.07 -11.48 -10.97
C ALA A 741 -8.89 -9.98 -11.14
N ALA A 742 -9.52 -9.41 -12.17
CA ALA A 742 -9.49 -7.98 -12.42
C ALA A 742 -10.33 -7.28 -11.34
N GLY A 743 -11.63 -7.56 -11.25
CA GLY A 743 -12.42 -7.20 -10.06
C GLY A 743 -13.70 -6.45 -10.41
N GLU A 744 -14.02 -5.40 -9.65
CA GLU A 744 -15.12 -4.49 -9.96
C GLU A 744 -14.56 -3.22 -10.60
N GLY A 745 -15.08 -2.79 -11.75
CA GLY A 745 -14.62 -1.60 -12.45
C GLY A 745 -14.31 -1.89 -13.91
N ALA A 746 -13.87 -0.88 -14.67
CA ALA A 746 -13.48 -1.08 -16.07
C ALA A 746 -11.98 -1.40 -16.13
N ASP A 747 -11.65 -2.69 -16.06
CA ASP A 747 -10.27 -3.13 -15.87
C ASP A 747 -9.51 -3.33 -17.18
N THR A 748 -8.19 -3.35 -17.07
CA THR A 748 -7.31 -3.66 -18.21
C THR A 748 -6.29 -4.71 -17.81
N VAL A 749 -6.32 -5.89 -18.45
CA VAL A 749 -5.39 -6.99 -18.17
C VAL A 749 -4.53 -7.28 -19.39
N TYR A 750 -3.21 -7.20 -19.23
CA TYR A 750 -2.21 -7.64 -20.20
C TYR A 750 -1.53 -8.91 -19.70
N SER A 751 -1.87 -10.06 -20.28
CA SER A 751 -1.45 -11.40 -19.83
C SER A 751 0.00 -11.78 -20.19
N ASP A 752 0.41 -11.46 -21.42
CA ASP A 752 1.77 -11.19 -21.87
C ASP A 752 1.69 -10.25 -23.05
N ASN A 753 2.50 -9.20 -22.98
CA ASN A 753 2.48 -8.10 -23.93
C ASN A 753 3.93 -7.63 -24.18
N THR A 754 4.87 -8.57 -24.23
CA THR A 754 6.33 -8.31 -24.31
C THR A 754 6.91 -8.36 -25.73
N GLY A 755 6.13 -8.76 -26.73
CA GLY A 755 6.46 -8.63 -28.14
C GLY A 755 6.60 -7.16 -28.58
N LYS A 756 7.08 -6.96 -29.81
CA LYS A 756 7.29 -5.60 -30.35
C LYS A 756 5.95 -4.96 -30.70
N LYS A 757 5.84 -3.66 -30.43
CA LYS A 757 4.67 -2.84 -30.78
C LYS A 757 4.82 -2.27 -32.19
N ALA A 758 3.70 -2.13 -32.90
CA ALA A 758 3.66 -1.44 -34.18
C ALA A 758 3.59 0.08 -33.98
N VAL A 759 4.05 0.84 -34.99
CA VAL A 759 3.94 2.30 -35.03
C VAL A 759 3.47 2.70 -36.43
N TRP A 760 2.37 3.42 -36.48
CA TRP A 760 1.85 4.03 -37.70
C TRP A 760 2.08 5.53 -37.70
N VAL A 761 2.19 6.09 -38.89
CA VAL A 761 2.35 7.53 -39.11
C VAL A 761 1.37 8.00 -40.16
N LEU A 762 0.70 9.10 -39.84
CA LEU A 762 -0.30 9.78 -40.65
C LEU A 762 0.11 11.25 -40.83
N ASN A 763 -0.53 11.90 -41.80
CA ASN A 763 -0.29 13.25 -42.27
C ASN A 763 1.21 13.52 -42.52
N THR A 764 1.85 12.61 -43.25
CA THR A 764 3.28 12.71 -43.55
C THR A 764 3.54 12.49 -45.03
N ALA A 765 4.40 13.32 -45.61
CA ALA A 765 4.91 13.08 -46.94
C ALA A 765 5.87 11.89 -46.92
N ASP A 766 5.75 11.04 -47.93
CA ASP A 766 6.74 10.01 -48.21
C ASP A 766 8.11 10.67 -48.49
N GLN A 767 9.13 10.33 -47.69
CA GLN A 767 10.46 10.92 -47.84
C GLN A 767 11.14 10.26 -49.04
N THR A 768 11.41 11.04 -50.09
CA THR A 768 12.07 10.57 -51.33
C THR A 768 13.61 10.64 -51.27
N GLY A 769 14.17 10.98 -50.09
CA GLY A 769 15.52 11.55 -49.96
C GLY A 769 16.70 10.62 -50.22
N ASP A 770 16.69 9.39 -49.69
CA ASP A 770 17.86 8.49 -49.78
C ASP A 770 17.77 7.49 -50.94
N SER A 771 16.56 7.03 -51.28
CA SER A 771 16.36 6.02 -52.32
C SER A 771 16.56 6.59 -53.74
N ALA A 772 16.24 7.85 -54.03
CA ALA A 772 16.40 8.40 -55.39
C ALA A 772 17.88 8.52 -55.83
N ALA A 773 18.78 8.96 -54.94
CA ALA A 773 20.21 9.08 -55.24
C ALA A 773 20.89 7.70 -55.33
N ALA A 774 20.53 6.76 -54.45
CA ALA A 774 21.01 5.39 -54.49
C ALA A 774 20.50 4.65 -55.75
N ILE A 775 19.21 4.80 -56.11
CA ILE A 775 18.63 4.26 -57.34
C ILE A 775 19.30 4.85 -58.58
N ALA A 776 19.56 6.17 -58.60
CA ALA A 776 20.29 6.79 -59.70
C ALA A 776 21.74 6.27 -59.81
N ALA A 777 22.42 6.06 -58.69
CA ALA A 777 23.78 5.49 -58.66
C ALA A 777 23.81 4.03 -59.12
N ILE A 778 22.85 3.21 -58.68
CA ILE A 778 22.70 1.80 -59.11
C ILE A 778 22.32 1.73 -60.59
N ALA A 779 21.37 2.56 -61.06
CA ALA A 779 21.03 2.62 -62.48
C ALA A 779 22.22 3.05 -63.35
N THR A 780 23.05 3.98 -62.86
CA THR A 780 24.30 4.37 -63.52
C THR A 780 25.32 3.22 -63.55
N ALA A 781 25.47 2.49 -62.44
CA ALA A 781 26.33 1.33 -62.35
C ALA A 781 25.85 0.17 -63.25
N GLN A 782 24.54 -0.05 -63.34
CA GLN A 782 23.91 -1.04 -64.21
C GLN A 782 24.13 -0.70 -65.68
N ALA A 783 23.92 0.56 -66.08
CA ALA A 783 24.20 1.00 -67.44
C ALA A 783 25.70 0.86 -67.81
N ALA A 784 26.60 1.12 -66.87
CA ALA A 784 28.04 0.91 -67.06
C ALA A 784 28.39 -0.59 -67.17
N TYR A 785 27.77 -1.44 -66.34
CA TYR A 785 27.92 -2.89 -66.40
C TYR A 785 27.36 -3.45 -67.72
N ASP A 786 26.17 -3.06 -68.15
CA ASP A 786 25.56 -3.49 -69.41
C ASP A 786 26.43 -3.10 -70.61
N THR A 787 27.02 -1.89 -70.57
CA THR A 787 27.97 -1.43 -71.57
C THR A 787 29.25 -2.26 -71.57
N ALA A 788 29.80 -2.58 -70.38
CA ALA A 788 30.99 -3.41 -70.23
C ALA A 788 30.75 -4.87 -70.65
N LEU A 789 29.58 -5.43 -70.32
CA LEU A 789 29.15 -6.76 -70.71
C LEU A 789 28.96 -6.84 -72.22
N ALA A 790 28.30 -5.85 -72.84
CA ALA A 790 28.16 -5.77 -74.29
C ALA A 790 29.52 -5.66 -75.00
N ALA A 791 30.46 -4.88 -74.45
CA ALA A 791 31.83 -4.77 -74.99
C ALA A 791 32.62 -6.08 -74.83
N HIS A 792 32.52 -6.74 -73.67
CA HIS A 792 33.18 -8.02 -73.42
C HIS A 792 32.65 -9.14 -74.31
N LEU A 793 31.33 -9.23 -74.47
CA LEU A 793 30.68 -10.19 -75.37
C LEU A 793 31.06 -9.93 -76.84
N ALA A 794 31.17 -8.66 -77.26
CA ALA A 794 31.61 -8.30 -78.60
C ALA A 794 33.06 -8.73 -78.91
N ILE A 795 33.97 -8.66 -77.92
CA ILE A 795 35.35 -9.18 -78.05
C ILE A 795 35.36 -10.72 -78.23
N ALA A 796 34.42 -11.42 -77.58
CA ALA A 796 34.25 -12.86 -77.71
C ALA A 796 33.43 -13.30 -78.95
N GLY A 797 33.00 -12.36 -79.81
CA GLY A 797 32.19 -12.63 -80.99
C GLY A 797 30.72 -12.99 -80.71
N ASN A 798 30.25 -12.77 -79.48
CA ASN A 798 28.89 -13.08 -79.04
C ASN A 798 28.05 -11.80 -78.88
N THR A 799 26.74 -11.93 -79.01
CA THR A 799 25.75 -10.89 -78.66
C THR A 799 25.07 -11.22 -77.33
N VAL A 800 24.46 -10.22 -76.69
CA VAL A 800 23.62 -10.42 -75.48
C VAL A 800 22.54 -11.49 -75.73
N ALA A 801 21.96 -11.52 -76.93
CA ALA A 801 20.96 -12.51 -77.34
C ALA A 801 21.51 -13.95 -77.45
N THR A 802 22.78 -14.11 -77.86
CA THR A 802 23.44 -15.44 -77.88
C THR A 802 23.90 -15.89 -76.49
N PHE A 803 24.15 -14.95 -75.56
CA PHE A 803 24.56 -15.26 -74.19
C PHE A 803 23.37 -15.68 -73.30
N THR A 804 22.20 -15.07 -73.47
CA THR A 804 20.95 -15.47 -72.78
C THR A 804 20.37 -16.80 -73.28
N ALA A 805 20.81 -17.29 -74.45
CA ALA A 805 20.42 -18.59 -75.00
C ALA A 805 21.25 -19.77 -74.43
N LEU A 806 22.28 -19.51 -73.63
CA LEU A 806 23.05 -20.55 -72.92
C LEU A 806 22.23 -21.09 -71.73
N PRO A 807 22.24 -22.42 -71.48
CA PRO A 807 21.52 -22.99 -70.34
C PRO A 807 22.01 -22.39 -69.01
N GLY A 808 21.11 -21.80 -68.22
CA GLY A 808 21.40 -21.27 -66.88
C GLY A 808 21.74 -19.78 -66.80
N THR A 809 21.96 -19.08 -67.92
CA THR A 809 22.31 -17.64 -67.92
C THR A 809 21.10 -16.70 -68.00
N ALA A 810 19.95 -17.18 -68.50
CA ALA A 810 18.71 -16.41 -68.59
C ALA A 810 18.20 -15.94 -67.21
N ALA A 811 18.25 -16.80 -66.19
CA ALA A 811 17.86 -16.47 -64.82
C ALA A 811 18.77 -15.40 -64.19
N LEU A 812 20.07 -15.42 -64.53
CA LEU A 812 21.04 -14.44 -64.06
C LEU A 812 20.73 -13.05 -64.65
N VAL A 813 20.41 -12.98 -65.95
CA VAL A 813 20.05 -11.72 -66.61
C VAL A 813 18.71 -11.18 -66.08
N THR A 814 17.71 -12.03 -65.82
CA THR A 814 16.43 -11.62 -65.24
C THR A 814 16.55 -11.12 -63.79
N ALA A 815 17.41 -11.73 -62.97
CA ALA A 815 17.65 -11.28 -61.59
C ALA A 815 18.32 -9.89 -61.52
N ILE A 816 19.16 -9.57 -62.51
CA ILE A 816 19.89 -8.30 -62.58
C ILE A 816 19.05 -7.18 -63.23
N SER A 817 17.99 -7.53 -63.99
CA SER A 817 17.12 -6.57 -64.70
C SER A 817 15.74 -6.37 -64.05
N ALA A 818 15.54 -6.85 -62.82
CA ALA A 818 14.32 -6.59 -62.06
C ALA A 818 14.20 -5.08 -61.75
N PRO A 819 13.04 -4.43 -61.98
CA PRO A 819 12.84 -3.03 -61.63
C PRO A 819 12.91 -2.86 -60.10
N LEU A 820 13.78 -1.96 -59.64
CA LEU A 820 13.79 -1.51 -58.25
C LEU A 820 12.59 -0.60 -58.02
N THR A 821 11.64 -1.02 -57.18
CA THR A 821 10.54 -0.17 -56.75
C THR A 821 11.05 0.86 -55.74
N PRO A 822 10.66 2.15 -55.83
CA PRO A 822 10.97 3.11 -54.79
C PRO A 822 10.41 2.62 -53.45
N VAL A 823 11.26 2.54 -52.43
CA VAL A 823 10.79 2.43 -51.04
C VAL A 823 10.59 3.86 -50.57
N PHE A 824 9.33 4.19 -50.32
CA PHE A 824 8.92 5.46 -49.74
C PHE A 824 9.12 5.37 -48.23
N GLU A 825 10.11 6.09 -47.69
CA GLU A 825 10.52 5.94 -46.29
C GLU A 825 9.75 6.92 -45.40
N ARG A 826 8.97 6.41 -44.44
CA ARG A 826 8.33 7.22 -43.39
C ARG A 826 9.15 7.14 -42.10
N THR A 827 10.36 7.70 -42.16
CA THR A 827 11.34 7.59 -41.07
C THR A 827 10.90 8.40 -39.85
N LEU A 828 10.70 7.73 -38.71
CA LEU A 828 10.17 8.33 -37.47
C LEU A 828 11.04 9.48 -36.94
N GLN A 829 12.36 9.45 -37.22
CA GLN A 829 13.30 10.49 -36.81
C GLN A 829 13.30 11.72 -37.73
N ASN A 830 12.63 11.67 -38.88
CA ASN A 830 12.65 12.73 -39.90
C ASN A 830 11.26 12.98 -40.51
N LEU A 831 10.19 12.83 -39.73
CA LEU A 831 8.84 13.04 -40.23
C LEU A 831 8.66 14.46 -40.74
N VAL A 832 8.11 14.57 -41.95
CA VAL A 832 7.75 15.82 -42.62
C VAL A 832 6.28 15.76 -42.96
N SER A 833 5.56 16.86 -42.75
CA SER A 833 4.20 16.98 -43.28
C SER A 833 4.24 17.04 -44.80
N ASP A 834 3.14 16.62 -45.39
CA ASP A 834 2.96 16.64 -46.81
C ASP A 834 2.66 18.09 -47.31
N ASN A 835 2.43 18.26 -48.61
CA ASN A 835 2.20 19.60 -49.18
C ASN A 835 0.74 20.08 -49.00
N ASN A 836 -0.11 19.32 -48.33
CA ASN A 836 -1.56 19.51 -48.31
C ASN A 836 -2.06 20.30 -47.09
N ASP A 837 -1.22 21.20 -46.54
CA ASP A 837 -1.54 22.18 -45.47
C ASP A 837 -2.72 23.16 -45.80
N GLN A 838 -3.50 22.91 -46.86
CA GLN A 838 -4.64 23.74 -47.25
C GLN A 838 -5.90 23.41 -46.44
N LEU A 839 -6.66 24.46 -46.10
CA LEU A 839 -7.94 24.35 -45.42
C LEU A 839 -8.95 23.54 -46.25
N LEU A 840 -9.36 22.38 -45.72
CA LEU A 840 -10.25 21.41 -46.36
C LEU A 840 -11.72 21.68 -46.08
N LYS A 841 -12.58 21.30 -47.03
CA LYS A 841 -14.04 21.37 -46.89
C LYS A 841 -14.57 20.13 -46.16
N LEU A 842 -14.37 20.06 -44.83
CA LEU A 842 -14.78 18.92 -44.01
C LEU A 842 -15.74 19.28 -42.85
N PHE A 843 -16.57 20.32 -43.03
CA PHE A 843 -17.50 20.76 -42.00
C PHE A 843 -18.50 19.66 -41.62
N LYS A 844 -18.55 19.32 -40.32
CA LYS A 844 -19.31 18.19 -39.74
C LYS A 844 -18.89 16.81 -40.24
N ALA A 845 -17.78 16.66 -40.97
CA ALA A 845 -17.25 15.35 -41.29
C ALA A 845 -16.82 14.62 -40.00
N THR A 846 -16.73 13.29 -40.07
CA THR A 846 -16.31 12.43 -38.95
C THR A 846 -15.03 11.70 -39.33
N ALA A 847 -14.06 11.65 -38.43
CA ALA A 847 -12.91 10.77 -38.51
C ALA A 847 -13.24 9.50 -37.72
N THR A 848 -13.21 8.34 -38.39
CA THR A 848 -13.41 7.03 -37.78
C THR A 848 -12.08 6.31 -37.73
N VAL A 849 -11.67 5.89 -36.54
CA VAL A 849 -10.52 5.01 -36.32
C VAL A 849 -11.07 3.61 -36.08
N ASP A 850 -10.60 2.65 -36.87
CA ASP A 850 -10.85 1.23 -36.65
C ASP A 850 -9.53 0.53 -36.37
N TYR A 851 -9.46 -0.19 -35.26
CA TYR A 851 -8.32 -1.01 -34.91
C TYR A 851 -8.76 -2.44 -34.61
N GLN A 852 -8.44 -3.37 -35.51
CA GLN A 852 -8.85 -4.78 -35.43
C GLN A 852 -10.35 -4.97 -35.14
N GLY A 853 -11.21 -4.14 -35.77
CA GLY A 853 -12.66 -4.15 -35.58
C GLY A 853 -13.18 -3.31 -34.41
N PHE A 854 -12.30 -2.81 -33.53
CA PHE A 854 -12.68 -1.83 -32.52
C PHE A 854 -12.72 -0.43 -33.12
N SER A 855 -13.92 0.14 -33.22
CA SER A 855 -14.18 1.33 -34.04
C SER A 855 -14.69 2.53 -33.24
N LYS A 856 -14.11 3.71 -33.46
CA LYS A 856 -14.58 4.98 -32.88
C LYS A 856 -14.61 6.11 -33.89
N ALA A 857 -15.79 6.74 -34.03
CA ALA A 857 -15.99 7.93 -34.84
C ALA A 857 -16.06 9.20 -34.00
N VAL A 858 -15.38 10.26 -34.45
CA VAL A 858 -15.38 11.59 -33.83
C VAL A 858 -15.63 12.66 -34.90
N THR A 859 -16.55 13.58 -34.65
CA THR A 859 -16.77 14.74 -35.52
C THR A 859 -15.53 15.65 -35.52
N ILE A 860 -15.09 16.03 -36.71
CA ILE A 860 -13.92 16.88 -36.91
C ILE A 860 -14.33 18.34 -36.72
N ASP A 861 -13.57 19.07 -35.90
CA ASP A 861 -13.79 20.49 -35.69
C ASP A 861 -13.47 21.30 -36.95
N SER A 862 -14.08 22.49 -37.06
CA SER A 862 -13.85 23.39 -38.20
C SER A 862 -13.84 24.85 -37.76
N THR A 863 -13.07 25.67 -38.44
CA THR A 863 -13.06 27.14 -38.27
C THR A 863 -13.53 27.80 -39.55
N ASN A 864 -14.58 28.62 -39.47
CA ASN A 864 -15.23 29.20 -40.64
C ASN A 864 -15.64 28.14 -41.68
N TYR A 865 -16.14 26.99 -41.20
CA TYR A 865 -16.54 25.82 -42.00
C TYR A 865 -15.39 25.11 -42.73
N LEU A 866 -14.13 25.51 -42.54
CA LEU A 866 -12.98 24.83 -43.10
C LEU A 866 -12.19 24.12 -42.01
N THR A 867 -11.48 23.07 -42.40
CA THR A 867 -10.77 22.16 -41.49
C THR A 867 -9.29 22.12 -41.85
N SER A 868 -8.41 22.23 -40.86
CA SER A 868 -6.97 21.98 -41.03
C SER A 868 -6.58 20.56 -40.64
N ASP A 869 -5.39 20.12 -41.04
CA ASP A 869 -4.85 18.82 -40.64
C ASP A 869 -4.70 18.68 -39.14
N LEU A 870 -4.32 19.75 -38.45
CA LEU A 870 -4.29 19.76 -36.99
C LEU A 870 -5.64 19.39 -36.39
N GLN A 871 -6.76 19.88 -36.95
CA GLN A 871 -8.10 19.55 -36.47
C GLN A 871 -8.48 18.10 -36.73
N ILE A 872 -8.05 17.52 -37.86
CA ILE A 872 -8.23 16.10 -38.16
C ILE A 872 -7.41 15.25 -37.19
N ASN A 873 -6.13 15.59 -36.98
CA ASN A 873 -5.25 14.92 -36.01
C ASN A 873 -5.84 14.95 -34.60
N GLN A 874 -6.39 16.09 -34.16
CA GLN A 874 -7.04 16.16 -32.85
C GLN A 874 -8.31 15.30 -32.78
N ALA A 875 -9.08 15.19 -33.87
CA ALA A 875 -10.24 14.30 -33.92
C ALA A 875 -9.83 12.81 -33.82
N ILE A 876 -8.78 12.41 -34.53
CA ILE A 876 -8.21 11.05 -34.46
C ILE A 876 -7.66 10.76 -33.06
N LYS A 877 -6.87 11.70 -32.49
CA LYS A 877 -6.36 11.58 -31.12
C LYS A 877 -7.48 11.44 -30.11
N LYS A 878 -8.58 12.18 -30.28
CA LYS A 878 -9.76 12.06 -29.43
C LYS A 878 -10.49 10.72 -29.62
N ALA A 879 -10.53 10.18 -30.85
CA ALA A 879 -11.10 8.87 -31.13
C ALA A 879 -10.29 7.74 -30.45
N ILE A 880 -8.98 7.92 -30.29
CA ILE A 880 -8.10 6.93 -29.65
C ILE A 880 -7.96 7.20 -28.15
N ASN A 881 -7.33 8.30 -27.76
CA ASN A 881 -6.87 8.56 -26.39
C ASN A 881 -8.02 8.89 -25.40
N SER A 882 -9.24 9.12 -25.89
CA SER A 882 -10.42 9.38 -25.04
C SER A 882 -11.48 8.28 -25.13
N ASP A 883 -11.23 7.23 -25.90
CA ASP A 883 -12.11 6.06 -25.96
C ASP A 883 -11.71 5.04 -24.90
N ALA A 884 -12.71 4.39 -24.28
CA ALA A 884 -12.49 3.47 -23.17
C ALA A 884 -11.68 2.23 -23.58
N VAL A 885 -11.82 1.79 -24.83
CA VAL A 885 -11.13 0.60 -25.36
C VAL A 885 -9.87 1.03 -26.12
N LEU A 886 -10.00 1.91 -27.12
CA LEU A 886 -8.86 2.24 -27.99
C LEU A 886 -7.70 2.89 -27.24
N SER A 887 -7.95 3.64 -26.15
CA SER A 887 -6.88 4.22 -25.33
C SER A 887 -6.02 3.19 -24.58
N LYS A 888 -6.51 1.94 -24.47
CA LYS A 888 -5.79 0.80 -23.89
C LYS A 888 -5.02 -0.01 -24.94
N LEU A 889 -5.36 0.18 -26.22
CA LEU A 889 -4.77 -0.57 -27.35
C LEU A 889 -3.82 0.27 -28.18
N LEU A 890 -4.03 1.59 -28.25
CA LEU A 890 -3.28 2.52 -29.07
C LEU A 890 -3.01 3.83 -28.30
N LEU A 891 -1.95 4.52 -28.68
CA LEU A 891 -1.62 5.87 -28.23
C LEU A 891 -1.34 6.77 -29.43
N ALA A 892 -2.11 7.85 -29.58
CA ALA A 892 -1.92 8.85 -30.63
C ALA A 892 -1.23 10.12 -30.09
N THR A 893 -0.10 10.50 -30.69
CA THR A 893 0.69 11.67 -30.30
C THR A 893 0.99 12.56 -31.50
N ASP A 894 0.96 13.88 -31.31
CA ASP A 894 1.36 14.81 -32.36
C ASP A 894 2.86 14.63 -32.65
N GLY A 895 3.18 14.47 -33.93
CA GLY A 895 4.56 14.46 -34.43
C GLY A 895 5.02 15.87 -34.85
N PRO A 896 6.29 16.00 -35.30
CA PRO A 896 6.78 17.26 -35.83
C PRO A 896 5.97 17.69 -37.06
N ALA A 897 5.90 19.00 -37.28
CA ALA A 897 5.31 19.62 -38.47
C ALA A 897 3.84 19.25 -38.77
N ASN A 898 2.99 18.98 -37.77
CA ASN A 898 1.58 18.52 -37.95
C ASN A 898 1.41 17.07 -38.41
N THR A 899 2.45 16.24 -38.35
CA THR A 899 2.30 14.78 -38.53
C THR A 899 1.61 14.17 -37.31
N LEU A 900 1.07 12.95 -37.45
CA LEU A 900 0.49 12.20 -36.34
C LEU A 900 1.16 10.83 -36.23
N VAL A 901 1.57 10.45 -35.02
CA VAL A 901 2.14 9.14 -34.71
C VAL A 901 1.15 8.35 -33.87
N ILE A 902 0.80 7.14 -34.30
CA ILE A 902 -0.04 6.21 -33.55
C ILE A 902 0.84 5.01 -33.19
N THR A 903 1.00 4.75 -31.89
CA THR A 903 1.79 3.63 -31.38
C THR A 903 0.86 2.58 -30.80
N SER A 904 1.05 1.31 -31.14
CA SER A 904 0.32 0.23 -30.47
C SER A 904 0.79 0.07 -29.03
N LEU A 905 -0.16 -0.13 -28.13
CA LEU A 905 0.08 -0.54 -26.75
C LEU A 905 0.04 -2.07 -26.61
N VAL A 906 -0.40 -2.80 -27.63
CA VAL A 906 -0.41 -4.27 -27.69
C VAL A 906 0.63 -4.81 -28.66
N ASP A 907 1.23 -5.95 -28.33
CA ASP A 907 2.11 -6.66 -29.26
C ASP A 907 1.31 -7.45 -30.29
N GLY A 908 2.05 -8.15 -31.15
CA GLY A 908 1.50 -8.85 -32.30
C GLY A 908 2.05 -8.29 -33.59
N THR A 909 2.12 -9.16 -34.58
CA THR A 909 2.48 -8.78 -35.95
C THR A 909 1.27 -8.12 -36.59
N GLN A 910 1.40 -6.86 -36.97
CA GLN A 910 0.31 -6.06 -37.55
C GLN A 910 0.43 -5.97 -39.08
N VAL A 911 -0.68 -5.68 -39.75
CA VAL A 911 -0.81 -5.54 -41.21
C VAL A 911 -1.28 -4.13 -41.59
N ASP A 912 -0.71 -3.51 -42.63
CA ASP A 912 -1.12 -2.18 -43.14
C ASP A 912 -1.49 -2.18 -44.65
N THR A 913 -1.69 -3.38 -45.22
CA THR A 913 -2.15 -3.54 -46.60
C THR A 913 -3.62 -3.15 -46.70
N THR A 914 -3.99 -2.37 -47.72
CA THR A 914 -5.33 -1.78 -47.86
C THR A 914 -6.49 -2.79 -47.82
N ALA A 915 -6.25 -4.07 -48.16
CA ALA A 915 -7.17 -5.16 -47.85
C ALA A 915 -6.67 -5.88 -46.59
N GLY A 916 -7.36 -5.68 -45.46
CA GLY A 916 -7.01 -6.31 -44.17
C GLY A 916 -5.97 -5.57 -43.34
N ALA A 917 -5.96 -4.23 -43.39
CA ALA A 917 -5.13 -3.43 -42.48
C ALA A 917 -5.73 -3.48 -41.07
N ASP A 918 -4.88 -3.71 -40.06
CA ASP A 918 -5.31 -3.77 -38.67
C ASP A 918 -5.64 -2.39 -38.11
N LEU A 919 -5.08 -1.32 -38.67
CA LEU A 919 -5.43 0.06 -38.35
C LEU A 919 -5.93 0.76 -39.62
N THR A 920 -7.13 1.33 -39.55
CA THR A 920 -7.63 2.22 -40.60
C THR A 920 -8.14 3.53 -40.01
N VAL A 921 -7.98 4.62 -40.77
CA VAL A 921 -8.59 5.91 -40.48
C VAL A 921 -9.39 6.31 -41.71
N THR A 922 -10.68 6.56 -41.51
CA THR A 922 -11.61 6.94 -42.57
C THR A 922 -12.32 8.23 -42.22
N ILE A 923 -12.23 9.22 -43.11
CA ILE A 923 -12.98 10.47 -43.00
C ILE A 923 -14.27 10.36 -43.82
N ALA A 924 -15.41 10.50 -43.18
CA ALA A 924 -16.72 10.39 -43.81
C ALA A 924 -17.53 11.69 -43.69
N SER A 925 -18.29 12.02 -44.74
CA SER A 925 -19.19 13.18 -44.70
C SER A 925 -20.40 12.95 -43.81
N ALA A 926 -20.92 14.03 -43.24
CA ALA A 926 -22.24 14.05 -42.61
C ALA A 926 -23.35 13.79 -43.63
N LYS A 927 -24.48 13.22 -43.20
CA LYS A 927 -25.65 13.03 -44.07
C LYS A 927 -26.30 14.38 -44.38
N ALA A 928 -26.93 14.51 -45.55
CA ALA A 928 -27.62 15.75 -45.96
C ALA A 928 -28.71 16.19 -44.95
N THR A 929 -29.29 15.24 -44.21
CA THR A 929 -30.28 15.47 -43.14
C THR A 929 -29.72 16.17 -41.91
N GLU A 930 -28.40 16.19 -41.72
CA GLU A 930 -27.73 16.79 -40.57
C GLU A 930 -27.44 18.30 -40.75
N PHE A 931 -27.78 18.84 -41.91
CA PHE A 931 -27.69 20.27 -42.20
C PHE A 931 -29.06 20.94 -42.12
N SER A 932 -29.14 22.03 -41.35
CA SER A 932 -30.31 22.91 -41.34
C SER A 932 -30.31 23.87 -42.54
N ASP A 933 -31.46 24.48 -42.83
CA ASP A 933 -31.56 25.48 -43.91
C ASP A 933 -30.77 26.75 -43.56
N VAL A 934 -30.65 27.07 -42.26
CA VAL A 934 -29.85 28.18 -41.75
C VAL A 934 -28.36 27.92 -41.99
N GLU A 935 -27.88 26.71 -41.71
CA GLU A 935 -26.48 26.33 -41.96
C GLU A 935 -26.18 26.32 -43.47
N LEU A 936 -27.09 25.83 -44.31
CA LEU A 936 -26.93 25.90 -45.76
C LEU A 936 -26.77 27.35 -46.24
N ALA A 937 -27.60 28.27 -45.75
CA ALA A 937 -27.48 29.69 -46.09
C ALA A 937 -26.13 30.28 -45.62
N ALA A 938 -25.65 29.89 -44.45
CA ALA A 938 -24.36 30.33 -43.92
C ALA A 938 -23.18 29.77 -44.72
N LEU A 939 -23.24 28.50 -45.13
CA LEU A 939 -22.22 27.84 -45.97
C LEU A 939 -22.15 28.48 -47.37
N ILE A 940 -23.30 28.83 -47.96
CA ILE A 940 -23.33 29.61 -49.20
C ILE A 940 -22.68 31.00 -48.99
N THR A 941 -23.02 31.68 -47.91
CA THR A 941 -22.46 33.00 -47.58
C THR A 941 -20.95 32.94 -47.37
N ALA A 942 -20.45 31.86 -46.76
CA ALA A 942 -19.03 31.62 -46.53
C ALA A 942 -18.27 31.18 -47.80
N GLY A 943 -18.94 31.02 -48.95
CA GLY A 943 -18.33 30.53 -50.19
C GLY A 943 -17.97 29.04 -50.16
N TYR A 944 -18.50 28.29 -49.19
CA TYR A 944 -18.24 26.85 -49.06
C TYR A 944 -18.83 26.07 -50.24
N VAL A 945 -20.03 26.46 -50.68
CA VAL A 945 -20.71 26.00 -51.91
C VAL A 945 -21.32 27.20 -52.66
N ALA A 946 -21.64 27.03 -53.94
CA ALA A 946 -22.15 28.12 -54.78
C ALA A 946 -23.59 28.53 -54.39
N ALA A 947 -24.01 29.74 -54.77
CA ALA A 947 -25.38 30.19 -54.57
C ALA A 947 -26.40 29.29 -55.30
N GLY A 948 -27.50 28.95 -54.65
CA GLY A 948 -28.51 28.02 -55.16
C GLY A 948 -28.23 26.53 -54.91
N SER A 949 -27.11 26.20 -54.25
CA SER A 949 -26.76 24.84 -53.86
C SER A 949 -27.74 24.25 -52.82
N SER A 950 -27.97 22.95 -52.90
CA SER A 950 -28.72 22.15 -51.95
C SER A 950 -27.82 21.56 -50.85
N LYS A 951 -28.42 20.94 -49.82
CA LYS A 951 -27.68 20.19 -48.79
C LYS A 951 -26.90 19.01 -49.38
N ALA A 952 -27.41 18.40 -50.45
CA ALA A 952 -26.70 17.31 -51.13
C ALA A 952 -25.42 17.79 -51.83
N ASP A 953 -25.41 19.05 -52.32
CA ASP A 953 -24.22 19.65 -52.91
C ASP A 953 -23.14 19.94 -51.85
N VAL A 954 -23.55 20.29 -50.62
CA VAL A 954 -22.65 20.41 -49.47
C VAL A 954 -21.99 19.05 -49.17
N VAL A 955 -22.78 17.98 -49.08
CA VAL A 955 -22.26 16.62 -48.86
C VAL A 955 -21.31 16.20 -50.00
N THR A 956 -21.62 16.56 -51.25
CA THR A 956 -20.74 16.29 -52.40
C THR A 956 -19.40 17.02 -52.28
N ALA A 957 -19.41 18.28 -51.83
CA ALA A 957 -18.19 19.04 -51.57
C ALA A 957 -17.35 18.39 -50.45
N ILE A 958 -17.99 17.91 -49.38
CA ILE A 958 -17.31 17.21 -48.28
C ILE A 958 -16.74 15.87 -48.74
N ASN A 959 -17.51 15.06 -49.46
CA ASN A 959 -17.03 13.79 -50.02
C ASN A 959 -15.82 13.99 -50.95
N THR A 960 -15.81 15.08 -51.72
CA THR A 960 -14.66 15.42 -52.57
C THR A 960 -13.42 15.68 -51.73
N ALA A 961 -13.55 16.46 -50.64
CA ALA A 961 -12.44 16.71 -49.72
C ALA A 961 -12.00 15.44 -48.97
N ALA A 962 -12.95 14.64 -48.46
CA ALA A 962 -12.68 13.39 -47.76
C ALA A 962 -11.97 12.35 -48.64
N ASN A 963 -12.38 12.22 -49.90
CA ASN A 963 -11.72 11.32 -50.85
C ASN A 963 -10.28 11.72 -51.16
N ALA A 964 -9.94 13.01 -51.06
CA ALA A 964 -8.57 13.48 -51.25
C ALA A 964 -7.63 13.01 -50.12
N VAL A 965 -8.17 12.79 -48.92
CA VAL A 965 -7.41 12.44 -47.70
C VAL A 965 -7.48 10.96 -47.30
N ASN A 966 -8.46 10.20 -47.82
CA ASN A 966 -8.66 8.76 -47.53
C ASN A 966 -7.94 7.78 -48.50
N GLY A 967 -7.31 8.27 -49.57
CA GLY A 967 -6.66 7.41 -50.56
C GLY A 967 -5.53 6.54 -49.97
N PRO A 968 -5.15 5.42 -50.62
CA PRO A 968 -4.15 4.48 -50.08
C PRO A 968 -2.75 5.06 -49.85
N ASN A 969 -2.44 6.18 -50.53
CA ASN A 969 -1.22 6.98 -50.36
C ASN A 969 -1.54 8.42 -49.92
N ALA A 970 -2.74 8.67 -49.42
CA ALA A 970 -3.14 9.99 -48.94
C ALA A 970 -2.71 10.19 -47.49
N ASP A 971 -2.86 11.42 -47.00
CA ASP A 971 -2.33 11.88 -45.72
C ASP A 971 -2.76 11.00 -44.56
N TYR A 972 -4.01 10.54 -44.52
CA TYR A 972 -4.55 9.78 -43.40
C TYR A 972 -4.62 8.26 -43.67
N ALA A 973 -3.90 7.78 -44.69
CA ALA A 973 -3.61 6.36 -44.80
C ALA A 973 -2.62 5.95 -43.71
N ALA A 974 -3.08 5.12 -42.78
CA ALA A 974 -2.23 4.51 -41.77
C ALA A 974 -1.19 3.61 -42.45
N LYS A 975 0.09 3.95 -42.27
CA LYS A 975 1.23 3.16 -42.75
C LYS A 975 2.28 3.05 -41.67
N PHE A 976 3.01 1.95 -41.67
CA PHE A 976 4.06 1.74 -40.69
C PHE A 976 5.19 2.78 -40.80
N ALA A 977 5.66 3.22 -39.64
CA ALA A 977 6.88 4.01 -39.53
C ALA A 977 8.12 3.16 -39.82
N HIS A 978 9.23 3.83 -40.13
CA HIS A 978 10.54 3.22 -40.36
C HIS A 978 11.62 3.83 -39.46
N ASN A 979 12.72 3.11 -39.25
CA ASN A 979 13.87 3.58 -38.47
C ASN A 979 15.00 4.20 -39.33
N GLY A 980 14.75 4.43 -40.62
CA GLY A 980 15.73 4.98 -41.58
C GLY A 980 16.78 3.98 -42.08
N LYS A 981 16.64 2.67 -41.78
CA LYS A 981 17.53 1.58 -42.22
C LYS A 981 16.75 0.31 -42.62
N ASP A 982 15.66 0.46 -43.36
CA ASP A 982 14.78 -0.61 -43.89
C ASP A 982 13.94 -1.38 -42.84
N ALA A 983 14.07 -1.14 -41.53
CA ALA A 983 13.26 -1.84 -40.55
C ALA A 983 11.90 -1.14 -40.32
N VAL A 984 10.84 -1.88 -40.64
CA VAL A 984 9.43 -1.49 -40.47
C VAL A 984 9.00 -1.69 -39.01
N TYR A 985 8.31 -0.72 -38.43
CA TYR A 985 7.66 -0.86 -37.12
C TYR A 985 6.29 -1.56 -37.24
N SER A 986 6.27 -2.79 -37.76
CA SER A 986 5.04 -3.59 -37.94
C SER A 986 4.62 -4.36 -36.68
N GLY A 987 5.38 -4.26 -35.58
CA GLY A 987 5.20 -5.11 -34.41
C GLY A 987 5.67 -6.56 -34.62
N SER A 988 5.62 -7.36 -33.55
CA SER A 988 5.88 -8.80 -33.58
C SER A 988 5.24 -9.48 -32.38
N ASN A 989 4.84 -10.74 -32.55
CA ASN A 989 4.36 -11.57 -31.44
C ASN A 989 5.45 -11.73 -30.35
N SER A 990 5.01 -12.03 -29.14
CA SER A 990 5.88 -12.48 -28.06
C SER A 990 6.51 -13.85 -28.38
N ALA A 991 7.70 -14.10 -27.84
CA ALA A 991 8.36 -15.40 -27.90
C ALA A 991 8.07 -16.27 -26.66
N ASN A 992 7.29 -15.76 -25.72
CA ASN A 992 7.05 -16.37 -24.41
C ASN A 992 5.73 -17.13 -24.40
N ALA A 993 5.65 -18.20 -23.60
CA ALA A 993 4.42 -18.94 -23.39
C ALA A 993 3.68 -18.43 -22.14
N THR A 994 2.37 -18.26 -22.23
CA THR A 994 1.49 -17.86 -21.12
C THR A 994 0.30 -18.78 -20.97
N PHE A 995 0.04 -19.23 -19.73
CA PHE A 995 -1.06 -20.13 -19.40
C PHE A 995 -1.97 -19.47 -18.33
N ASN A 996 -2.20 -18.17 -18.46
CA ASN A 996 -2.89 -17.39 -17.43
C ASN A 996 -4.39 -17.74 -17.39
N ILE A 997 -4.98 -17.61 -16.22
CA ILE A 997 -6.44 -17.62 -16.03
C ILE A 997 -6.82 -16.20 -15.65
N ILE A 998 -7.71 -15.58 -16.43
CA ILE A 998 -8.07 -14.18 -16.30
C ILE A 998 -9.57 -14.09 -16.10
N GLU A 999 -9.98 -13.52 -14.98
CA GLU A 999 -11.38 -13.25 -14.67
C GLU A 999 -11.59 -11.75 -14.80
N GLY A 1000 -12.40 -11.32 -15.77
CA GLY A 1000 -12.76 -9.89 -15.92
C GLY A 1000 -13.58 -9.39 -14.74
N ALA A 1001 -14.60 -10.16 -14.35
CA ALA A 1001 -15.58 -9.73 -13.35
C ALA A 1001 -16.28 -8.42 -13.79
N ALA A 1002 -16.80 -7.61 -12.87
CA ALA A 1002 -17.89 -6.69 -13.17
C ALA A 1002 -17.42 -5.38 -13.77
N GLY A 1003 -17.82 -5.08 -15.00
CA GLY A 1003 -17.51 -3.84 -15.69
C GLY A 1003 -17.37 -4.05 -17.18
N ASN A 1004 -16.71 -3.11 -17.86
CA ASN A 1004 -16.36 -3.25 -19.27
C ASN A 1004 -14.83 -3.42 -19.35
N ASP A 1005 -14.38 -4.66 -19.38
CA ASP A 1005 -12.96 -4.95 -19.26
C ASP A 1005 -12.25 -4.99 -20.62
N VAL A 1006 -10.95 -4.72 -20.62
CA VAL A 1006 -10.07 -4.93 -21.78
C VAL A 1006 -9.02 -5.98 -21.43
N ILE A 1007 -9.17 -7.17 -21.99
CA ILE A 1007 -8.29 -8.32 -21.75
C ILE A 1007 -7.44 -8.57 -23.00
N VAL A 1008 -6.13 -8.37 -22.88
CA VAL A 1008 -5.14 -8.65 -23.92
C VAL A 1008 -4.46 -9.98 -23.61
N THR A 1009 -4.80 -10.99 -24.42
CA THR A 1009 -4.23 -12.35 -24.34
C THR A 1009 -2.82 -12.40 -24.96
N GLY A 1010 -2.03 -13.41 -24.60
CA GLY A 1010 -0.64 -13.54 -25.03
C GLY A 1010 -0.51 -13.95 -26.49
N THR A 1011 0.37 -13.28 -27.24
CA THR A 1011 0.58 -13.57 -28.69
C THR A 1011 1.55 -14.72 -28.98
N GLY A 1012 2.07 -15.36 -27.92
CA GLY A 1012 3.04 -16.45 -28.01
C GLY A 1012 2.52 -17.67 -28.75
N THR A 1013 3.37 -18.38 -29.49
CA THR A 1013 2.95 -19.56 -30.28
C THR A 1013 2.42 -20.70 -29.41
N ASP A 1014 2.96 -20.82 -28.20
CA ASP A 1014 2.58 -21.85 -27.22
C ASP A 1014 1.67 -21.31 -26.11
N SER A 1015 1.23 -20.04 -26.19
CA SER A 1015 0.29 -19.45 -25.22
C SER A 1015 -1.07 -20.13 -25.28
N LYS A 1016 -1.69 -20.26 -24.11
CA LYS A 1016 -2.99 -20.93 -23.85
C LYS A 1016 -3.67 -20.23 -22.69
N ASP A 1017 -4.09 -18.99 -22.90
CA ASP A 1017 -4.75 -18.20 -21.88
C ASP A 1017 -6.23 -18.62 -21.76
N VAL A 1018 -6.77 -18.52 -20.54
CA VAL A 1018 -8.16 -18.84 -20.23
C VAL A 1018 -8.85 -17.58 -19.73
N VAL A 1019 -9.85 -17.10 -20.46
CA VAL A 1019 -10.70 -16.01 -20.02
C VAL A 1019 -11.94 -16.59 -19.33
N VAL A 1020 -12.12 -16.29 -18.05
CA VAL A 1020 -13.22 -16.77 -17.23
C VAL A 1020 -14.26 -15.68 -17.08
N TYR A 1021 -15.48 -15.98 -17.49
CA TYR A 1021 -16.61 -15.08 -17.35
C TYR A 1021 -17.37 -15.39 -16.05
N LYS A 1022 -17.61 -14.36 -15.21
CA LYS A 1022 -18.29 -14.50 -13.91
C LYS A 1022 -19.41 -13.49 -13.62
N ASN A 1023 -19.68 -12.52 -14.51
CA ASN A 1023 -20.69 -11.49 -14.28
C ASN A 1023 -22.11 -12.01 -14.11
N LEU A 1024 -22.65 -11.94 -12.89
CA LEU A 1024 -24.04 -12.31 -12.64
C LEU A 1024 -24.99 -11.28 -13.26
N PHE A 1025 -25.37 -11.52 -14.53
CA PHE A 1025 -26.47 -10.83 -15.22
C PHE A 1025 -26.28 -9.32 -15.43
N ASP A 1026 -25.05 -8.86 -15.66
CA ASP A 1026 -24.85 -7.51 -16.19
C ASP A 1026 -25.02 -7.52 -17.71
N LYS A 1027 -26.27 -7.37 -18.15
CA LYS A 1027 -26.61 -7.38 -19.58
C LYS A 1027 -25.96 -6.25 -20.39
N ASP A 1028 -25.49 -5.20 -19.73
CA ASP A 1028 -24.92 -4.02 -20.39
C ASP A 1028 -23.38 -4.04 -20.37
N ALA A 1029 -22.76 -4.99 -19.65
CA ALA A 1029 -21.33 -5.21 -19.64
C ALA A 1029 -20.82 -5.72 -21.00
N VAL A 1030 -19.73 -5.13 -21.48
CA VAL A 1030 -19.04 -5.49 -22.72
C VAL A 1030 -17.55 -5.66 -22.41
N ASP A 1031 -17.11 -6.91 -22.40
CA ASP A 1031 -15.69 -7.23 -22.21
C ASP A 1031 -15.01 -7.38 -23.56
N THR A 1032 -14.00 -6.57 -23.78
CA THR A 1032 -13.17 -6.56 -24.98
C THR A 1032 -12.01 -7.52 -24.81
N ILE A 1033 -11.89 -8.49 -25.71
CA ILE A 1033 -10.82 -9.49 -25.68
C ILE A 1033 -9.96 -9.36 -26.94
N VAL A 1034 -8.69 -9.01 -26.75
CA VAL A 1034 -7.74 -8.74 -27.83
C VAL A 1034 -6.71 -9.88 -27.92
N ASN A 1035 -6.23 -10.14 -29.14
CA ASN A 1035 -5.26 -11.19 -29.49
C ASN A 1035 -5.75 -12.63 -29.26
N PHE A 1036 -7.04 -12.84 -28.99
CA PHE A 1036 -7.61 -14.16 -28.72
C PHE A 1036 -7.48 -15.08 -29.94
N ASP A 1037 -6.86 -16.24 -29.75
CA ASP A 1037 -6.74 -17.29 -30.76
C ASP A 1037 -7.57 -18.51 -30.32
N ALA A 1038 -8.79 -18.66 -30.85
CA ALA A 1038 -9.70 -19.75 -30.51
C ALA A 1038 -9.15 -21.18 -30.76
N THR A 1039 -8.01 -21.32 -31.45
CA THR A 1039 -7.33 -22.61 -31.62
C THR A 1039 -6.44 -22.99 -30.43
N LYS A 1040 -6.15 -22.04 -29.52
CA LYS A 1040 -5.23 -22.20 -28.38
C LYS A 1040 -5.81 -21.70 -27.06
N ASP A 1041 -6.47 -20.55 -27.09
CA ASP A 1041 -7.08 -19.91 -25.94
C ASP A 1041 -8.48 -20.47 -25.66
N MET A 1042 -8.97 -20.23 -24.45
CA MET A 1042 -10.25 -20.73 -24.00
C MET A 1042 -11.08 -19.64 -23.34
N VAL A 1043 -12.40 -19.69 -23.57
CA VAL A 1043 -13.39 -19.00 -22.74
C VAL A 1043 -14.03 -20.01 -21.81
N SER A 1044 -14.15 -19.68 -20.52
CA SER A 1044 -14.73 -20.54 -19.50
C SER A 1044 -15.90 -19.86 -18.79
N PHE A 1045 -17.02 -20.59 -18.66
CA PHE A 1045 -18.19 -20.18 -17.89
C PHE A 1045 -18.37 -21.03 -16.62
N LEU A 1046 -17.32 -21.72 -16.17
CA LEU A 1046 -17.39 -22.66 -15.03
C LEU A 1046 -17.86 -22.00 -13.72
N GLY A 1047 -17.75 -20.68 -13.59
CA GLY A 1047 -18.24 -19.91 -12.45
C GLY A 1047 -19.76 -19.99 -12.20
N TYR A 1048 -20.56 -20.40 -13.17
CA TYR A 1048 -22.03 -20.42 -13.08
C TYR A 1048 -22.64 -21.81 -12.78
N GLY A 1049 -21.81 -22.84 -12.56
CA GLY A 1049 -22.30 -24.21 -12.35
C GLY A 1049 -23.03 -24.80 -13.56
N LEU A 1050 -22.69 -24.32 -14.76
CA LEU A 1050 -23.29 -24.72 -16.03
C LEU A 1050 -22.80 -26.09 -16.47
N LYS A 1051 -23.60 -26.75 -17.29
CA LYS A 1051 -23.28 -28.08 -17.84
C LYS A 1051 -22.66 -28.03 -19.22
N ALA A 1052 -22.90 -26.95 -19.96
CA ALA A 1052 -22.40 -26.74 -21.31
C ALA A 1052 -22.43 -25.26 -21.70
N TRP A 1053 -21.75 -24.93 -22.79
CA TRP A 1053 -21.97 -23.70 -23.55
C TRP A 1053 -21.78 -23.94 -25.05
N SER A 1054 -22.30 -23.05 -25.90
CA SER A 1054 -22.26 -23.13 -27.36
C SER A 1054 -22.27 -21.76 -28.02
N VAL A 1055 -21.99 -21.73 -29.32
CA VAL A 1055 -22.07 -20.52 -30.17
C VAL A 1055 -23.08 -20.74 -31.29
N ASP A 1056 -23.89 -19.74 -31.60
CA ASP A 1056 -24.73 -19.67 -32.80
C ASP A 1056 -24.28 -18.52 -33.72
N ASN A 1057 -23.62 -18.89 -34.83
CA ASN A 1057 -23.19 -17.95 -35.86
C ASN A 1057 -24.26 -17.73 -36.96
N THR A 1058 -25.46 -18.31 -36.83
CA THR A 1058 -26.48 -18.34 -37.90
C THR A 1058 -27.74 -17.53 -37.62
N GLY A 1059 -27.85 -16.90 -36.44
CA GLY A 1059 -29.01 -16.09 -36.04
C GLY A 1059 -30.31 -16.89 -36.00
N GLY A 1060 -30.22 -18.18 -35.68
CA GLY A 1060 -31.32 -19.14 -35.74
C GLY A 1060 -31.94 -19.41 -34.36
N ALA A 1061 -33.26 -19.47 -34.29
CA ALA A 1061 -33.98 -19.75 -33.04
C ALA A 1061 -33.69 -21.16 -32.49
N ASP A 1062 -33.41 -21.19 -31.17
CA ASP A 1062 -33.64 -22.28 -30.20
C ASP A 1062 -33.00 -23.64 -30.53
N VAL A 1063 -31.86 -23.94 -29.90
CA VAL A 1063 -31.19 -25.23 -30.02
C VAL A 1063 -31.92 -26.27 -29.15
N GLN A 1064 -32.99 -26.87 -29.68
CA GLN A 1064 -33.75 -27.92 -28.98
C GLN A 1064 -32.87 -29.10 -28.55
N SER A 1065 -33.28 -29.79 -27.47
CA SER A 1065 -32.57 -30.95 -26.93
C SER A 1065 -32.26 -32.03 -27.99
N GLY A 1066 -31.01 -32.48 -27.99
CA GLY A 1066 -30.48 -33.48 -28.91
C GLY A 1066 -29.14 -33.11 -29.56
N THR A 1067 -28.77 -31.82 -29.54
CA THR A 1067 -27.54 -31.31 -30.16
C THR A 1067 -26.32 -31.38 -29.21
N TYR A 1068 -26.56 -31.26 -27.90
CA TYR A 1068 -25.49 -31.30 -26.89
C TYR A 1068 -25.46 -32.65 -26.16
N ALA A 1069 -24.34 -33.37 -26.28
CA ALA A 1069 -24.17 -34.66 -25.61
C ALA A 1069 -24.06 -34.46 -24.08
N GLY A 1070 -25.13 -34.77 -23.35
CA GLY A 1070 -25.12 -34.88 -21.88
C GLY A 1070 -25.96 -33.85 -21.09
N LEU A 1071 -26.61 -32.89 -21.75
CA LEU A 1071 -27.63 -32.05 -21.09
C LEU A 1071 -28.88 -32.88 -20.79
N VAL A 1072 -29.44 -32.70 -19.59
CA VAL A 1072 -30.76 -33.22 -19.21
C VAL A 1072 -31.68 -32.09 -18.77
N ALA A 1073 -33.00 -32.31 -18.92
CA ALA A 1073 -34.01 -31.30 -18.56
C ALA A 1073 -33.79 -30.76 -17.12
N GLY A 1074 -33.71 -29.45 -17.00
CA GLY A 1074 -33.37 -28.71 -15.78
C GLY A 1074 -31.92 -28.26 -15.69
N ASP A 1075 -31.02 -28.76 -16.54
CA ASP A 1075 -29.65 -28.26 -16.64
C ASP A 1075 -29.60 -26.86 -17.25
N LYS A 1076 -28.57 -26.09 -16.87
CA LYS A 1076 -28.32 -24.75 -17.43
C LYS A 1076 -27.12 -24.76 -18.37
N TYR A 1077 -27.22 -24.00 -19.45
CA TYR A 1077 -26.14 -23.79 -20.42
C TYR A 1077 -26.08 -22.33 -20.89
N VAL A 1078 -24.97 -21.94 -21.52
CA VAL A 1078 -24.79 -20.62 -22.15
C VAL A 1078 -24.82 -20.75 -23.68
N LEU A 1079 -25.51 -19.83 -24.34
CA LEU A 1079 -25.46 -19.65 -25.79
C LEU A 1079 -24.82 -18.28 -26.09
N LEU A 1080 -23.77 -18.28 -26.90
CA LEU A 1080 -23.17 -17.09 -27.46
C LEU A 1080 -23.80 -16.80 -28.82
N THR A 1081 -24.47 -15.66 -28.95
CA THR A 1081 -25.10 -15.24 -30.20
C THR A 1081 -24.33 -14.06 -30.78
N GLU A 1082 -23.82 -14.21 -32.00
CA GLU A 1082 -23.08 -13.14 -32.66
C GLU A 1082 -23.98 -11.95 -33.04
N SER A 1083 -23.46 -10.75 -32.89
CA SER A 1083 -24.11 -9.50 -33.26
C SER A 1083 -24.15 -9.34 -34.78
N THR A 1084 -25.34 -9.03 -35.33
CA THR A 1084 -25.49 -8.77 -36.77
C THR A 1084 -24.96 -7.41 -37.22
N THR A 1085 -24.47 -6.59 -36.28
CA THR A 1085 -24.01 -5.22 -36.55
C THR A 1085 -22.58 -4.94 -36.11
N ASN A 1086 -21.96 -5.88 -35.36
CA ASN A 1086 -20.59 -5.79 -34.90
C ASN A 1086 -20.00 -7.22 -34.94
N ASP A 1087 -19.33 -7.55 -36.05
CA ASP A 1087 -18.73 -8.87 -36.27
C ASP A 1087 -17.74 -9.18 -35.13
N GLY A 1088 -17.73 -10.41 -34.61
CA GLY A 1088 -16.88 -10.76 -33.46
C GLY A 1088 -17.41 -10.36 -32.08
N SER A 1089 -18.57 -9.70 -32.00
CA SER A 1089 -19.24 -9.40 -30.74
C SER A 1089 -20.35 -10.42 -30.45
N TYR A 1090 -20.28 -11.10 -29.31
CA TYR A 1090 -21.17 -12.19 -28.92
C TYR A 1090 -21.92 -11.88 -27.63
N VAL A 1091 -23.25 -11.92 -27.68
CA VAL A 1091 -24.11 -11.82 -26.50
C VAL A 1091 -24.20 -13.19 -25.84
N ALA A 1092 -23.80 -13.28 -24.58
CA ALA A 1092 -23.86 -14.50 -23.80
C ALA A 1092 -25.19 -14.58 -23.02
N THR A 1093 -26.00 -15.58 -23.34
CA THR A 1093 -27.33 -15.78 -22.74
C THR A 1093 -27.42 -17.14 -22.06
N VAL A 1094 -27.90 -17.16 -20.81
CA VAL A 1094 -28.12 -18.40 -20.05
C VAL A 1094 -29.51 -18.94 -20.35
N TYR A 1095 -29.57 -20.25 -20.62
CA TYR A 1095 -30.79 -21.01 -20.84
C TYR A 1095 -30.92 -22.16 -19.84
N THR A 1096 -32.16 -22.59 -19.60
CA THR A 1096 -32.48 -23.86 -18.93
C THR A 1096 -33.02 -24.83 -19.97
N ASP A 1097 -32.38 -26.00 -20.09
CA ASP A 1097 -32.83 -27.10 -20.96
C ASP A 1097 -34.18 -27.62 -20.48
N ASN A 1098 -35.18 -27.62 -21.37
CA ASN A 1098 -36.51 -28.15 -21.08
C ASN A 1098 -36.75 -29.52 -21.73
N GLY A 1099 -35.70 -30.18 -22.23
CA GLY A 1099 -35.78 -31.42 -22.95
C GLY A 1099 -36.48 -31.22 -24.30
N ALA A 1100 -37.55 -31.96 -24.59
CA ALA A 1100 -38.21 -31.89 -25.89
C ALA A 1100 -39.04 -30.60 -26.13
N ALA A 1101 -39.12 -29.71 -25.13
CA ALA A 1101 -39.79 -28.41 -25.24
C ALA A 1101 -38.78 -27.29 -25.54
N ALA A 1102 -39.27 -26.12 -25.92
CA ALA A 1102 -38.44 -24.93 -26.12
C ALA A 1102 -37.71 -24.55 -24.82
N ASP A 1103 -36.43 -24.23 -24.93
CA ASP A 1103 -35.62 -23.91 -23.76
C ASP A 1103 -36.03 -22.56 -23.18
N THR A 1104 -35.89 -22.40 -21.86
CA THR A 1104 -36.27 -21.16 -21.18
C THR A 1104 -35.07 -20.28 -20.99
N GLU A 1105 -35.08 -19.11 -21.64
CA GLU A 1105 -34.12 -18.05 -21.36
C GLU A 1105 -34.19 -17.65 -19.88
N VAL A 1106 -33.04 -17.73 -19.21
CA VAL A 1106 -32.88 -17.25 -17.83
C VAL A 1106 -32.52 -15.77 -17.85
N GLY A 1107 -31.64 -15.37 -18.78
CA GLY A 1107 -31.25 -13.99 -19.03
C GLY A 1107 -29.85 -13.86 -19.62
N VAL A 1108 -29.55 -12.66 -20.11
CA VAL A 1108 -28.23 -12.26 -20.63
C VAL A 1108 -27.26 -12.05 -19.47
N ILE A 1109 -26.05 -12.61 -19.58
CA ILE A 1109 -24.97 -12.44 -18.61
C ILE A 1109 -23.94 -11.38 -19.01
N GLY A 1110 -23.89 -11.02 -20.31
CA GLY A 1110 -23.17 -9.86 -20.84
C GLY A 1110 -22.72 -10.10 -22.29
N THR A 1111 -21.81 -9.27 -22.78
CA THR A 1111 -21.28 -9.33 -24.16
C THR A 1111 -19.76 -9.51 -24.17
N LEU A 1112 -19.27 -10.39 -25.05
CA LEU A 1112 -17.86 -10.60 -25.32
C LEU A 1112 -17.54 -10.01 -26.70
N ASP A 1113 -16.65 -9.03 -26.78
CA ASP A 1113 -16.24 -8.41 -28.05
C ASP A 1113 -14.79 -8.77 -28.40
N PHE A 1114 -14.63 -9.58 -29.43
CA PHE A 1114 -13.31 -9.96 -29.95
C PHE A 1114 -12.83 -9.08 -31.11
N GLY A 1115 -13.64 -8.10 -31.53
CA GLY A 1115 -13.39 -7.22 -32.68
C GLY A 1115 -13.54 -7.90 -34.05
N VAL A 1116 -13.31 -9.22 -34.12
CA VAL A 1116 -13.45 -10.03 -35.35
C VAL A 1116 -14.10 -11.38 -35.04
N GLU A 1117 -14.80 -11.94 -36.04
CA GLU A 1117 -15.47 -13.25 -35.90
C GLU A 1117 -14.47 -14.33 -35.46
N GLN A 1118 -14.85 -15.10 -34.44
CA GLN A 1118 -14.05 -16.17 -33.88
C GLN A 1118 -14.62 -17.54 -34.25
N VAL A 1119 -13.75 -18.48 -34.64
CA VAL A 1119 -14.14 -19.85 -34.96
C VAL A 1119 -13.95 -20.74 -33.74
N PHE A 1120 -14.97 -20.80 -32.89
CA PHE A 1120 -14.97 -21.69 -31.74
C PHE A 1120 -15.12 -23.16 -32.18
N THR A 1121 -14.22 -24.03 -31.73
CA THR A 1121 -14.37 -25.48 -31.94
C THR A 1121 -15.21 -26.09 -30.82
N SER A 1122 -16.20 -26.91 -31.18
CA SER A 1122 -17.15 -27.51 -30.23
C SER A 1122 -16.41 -28.41 -29.24
N PHE A 1123 -16.62 -28.17 -27.93
CA PHE A 1123 -16.01 -28.82 -26.75
C PHE A 1123 -14.71 -28.20 -26.23
N ASN A 1124 -14.83 -27.06 -25.55
CA ASN A 1124 -13.91 -26.66 -24.49
C ASN A 1124 -14.73 -26.46 -23.20
N VAL A 1125 -14.79 -27.52 -22.38
CA VAL A 1125 -15.27 -27.49 -20.98
C VAL A 1125 -14.08 -27.28 -20.07
#